data_AF-A0A7Y2UT02-F1
#
_entry.id   AF-A0A7Y2UT02-F1
#
_cell.length_a   1.000
_cell.length_b   1.000
_cell.length_c   1.000
_cell.angle_alpha   90.00
_cell.angle_beta   90.00
_cell.angle_gamma   90.00
#
_symmetry.space_group_name_H-M   'P 1'
#
loop_
_entity.id
_entity.type
_entity.pdbx_description
1 polymer ?
#
loop_
_entity_poly.entity_id
_entity_poly.type
_entity_poly.pdbx_seq_one_letter_code
_entity_poly.pdbx_strand_id
1 'polypeptide(L)'
;MSEDLPEVSVSPTRKVFLSGASIVWVIPLLALVAALFVAWQSFNDRGPLIVIEFQQGAGIKAGETELRYRDVTVGVVEKVGFTAGLEKVTASVRVDKDVAPFIDSSAVFWVVQPEVSAQGITGLSTVLSGVYIEGSWDDEPGPYLARFQGASEPPLIRPGQSGLQIAFRTVANGQLTDNAPILYKGIEVGRVGRASIAPRGNFAIVEALIFEEHRNLINESTRFWDTSGFSVNIGPAGAEIDFSSIATLVGGGITFDTFVSGGGQVQDGTVFEVFPDKESARSSLFNASSVEPLEISVIFDENISGLTVGAPVELSGFKIGEVSALSGVVNIDQFGDSRVRLNANLSIQPARLGLPGDVTADAALSFLQGRVEAGMRARLASASLLTGGLKVELLLVPDAPAAQLVSPDGGLPVMPTTENETSDAAATVEGVFTRINNLPIEELLNSAITFLDSAEALISDEDLRNTPTDVRELLADLQGLVSSDDVRNIPVTLNATLTRVETLVGQLEQERIASKLSAVLDDASTAASAVESSVAGVPALVEQIEAVAAKAESLAIDELVKELTALTASADAVIGTEDAIALPRSLKRALDEVNYTLQELREGGAIVNVNQTLASARNAADSIAVSSKDLPQIVDRLTALFAQAGRTIEGYNKGDELSRSAQAALRDIQKAADALASLARTIERNPNSLLIGR
;
A
#
# COMPACT_ATOMS: atom_id res chain seq x y z
N MET A 1 73.79 -67.80 -99.83
CA MET A 1 74.73 -67.15 -98.90
C MET A 1 74.57 -65.65 -99.15
N SER A 2 73.58 -65.03 -98.48
CA SER A 2 73.64 -64.42 -97.13
C SER A 2 74.22 -63.00 -97.25
N GLU A 3 73.35 -61.98 -97.25
CA GLU A 3 73.15 -60.98 -96.16
C GLU A 3 74.18 -59.83 -96.30
N ASP A 4 73.87 -58.54 -96.15
CA ASP A 4 73.05 -57.87 -95.15
C ASP A 4 72.37 -56.62 -95.73
N LEU A 5 71.12 -56.38 -95.35
CA LEU A 5 70.43 -55.10 -95.50
C LEU A 5 70.79 -54.19 -94.31
N PRO A 6 70.87 -52.86 -94.48
CA PRO A 6 71.25 -51.96 -93.39
C PRO A 6 70.20 -51.96 -92.28
N GLU A 7 70.66 -52.13 -91.03
CA GLU A 7 69.84 -52.04 -89.83
C GLU A 7 69.23 -50.64 -89.68
N VAL A 8 67.89 -50.58 -89.68
CA VAL A 8 67.15 -49.38 -89.30
C VAL A 8 67.10 -49.33 -87.77
N SER A 9 67.80 -48.37 -87.18
CA SER A 9 67.72 -48.12 -85.74
C SER A 9 66.35 -47.54 -85.38
N VAL A 10 65.44 -48.39 -84.89
CA VAL A 10 64.17 -47.93 -84.31
C VAL A 10 64.43 -47.62 -82.84
N SER A 11 64.76 -46.37 -82.54
CA SER A 11 64.75 -45.89 -81.15
C SER A 11 63.30 -45.92 -80.64
N PRO A 12 62.99 -46.60 -79.52
CA PRO A 12 61.64 -46.58 -78.97
C PRO A 12 61.36 -45.15 -78.50
N THR A 13 60.44 -44.47 -79.17
CA THR A 13 59.90 -43.20 -78.69
C THR A 13 59.30 -43.47 -77.33
N ARG A 14 59.99 -42.99 -76.28
CA ARG A 14 59.51 -43.01 -74.91
C ARG A 14 58.12 -42.38 -74.95
N LYS A 15 57.07 -43.19 -74.81
CA LYS A 15 55.71 -42.68 -74.68
C LYS A 15 55.70 -41.88 -73.39
N VAL A 16 55.90 -40.56 -73.51
CA VAL A 16 55.58 -39.63 -72.45
C VAL A 16 54.07 -39.76 -72.28
N PHE A 17 53.64 -40.36 -71.18
CA PHE A 17 52.25 -40.73 -70.89
C PHE A 17 51.30 -39.52 -70.78
N LEU A 18 51.77 -38.32 -71.17
CA LEU A 18 51.12 -37.03 -71.04
C LEU A 18 51.09 -36.21 -72.35
N SER A 19 51.47 -36.77 -73.51
CA SER A 19 51.44 -36.01 -74.79
C SER A 19 50.04 -35.86 -75.42
N GLY A 20 48.98 -36.13 -74.66
CA GLY A 20 47.58 -35.94 -75.05
C GLY A 20 46.73 -35.16 -74.03
N ALA A 21 47.34 -34.63 -72.97
CA ALA A 21 46.63 -33.74 -72.05
C ALA A 21 46.43 -32.39 -72.75
N SER A 22 45.28 -32.23 -73.41
CA SER A 22 44.95 -30.98 -74.07
C SER A 22 44.94 -29.84 -73.05
N ILE A 23 45.48 -28.68 -73.43
CA ILE A 23 45.43 -27.42 -72.67
C ILE A 23 44.01 -27.12 -72.13
N VAL A 24 42.97 -27.70 -72.75
CA VAL A 24 41.56 -27.63 -72.32
C VAL A 24 41.34 -28.13 -70.89
N TRP A 25 42.14 -29.08 -70.37
CA TRP A 25 42.01 -29.59 -69.00
C TRP A 25 42.66 -28.71 -67.91
N VAL A 26 43.46 -27.71 -68.29
CA VAL A 26 44.13 -26.82 -67.33
C VAL A 26 43.11 -25.90 -66.64
N ILE A 27 42.09 -25.44 -67.38
CA ILE A 27 41.06 -24.52 -66.85
C ILE A 27 40.19 -25.21 -65.77
N PRO A 28 39.63 -26.43 -65.98
CA PRO A 28 38.90 -27.15 -64.94
C PRO A 28 39.75 -27.47 -63.69
N LEU A 29 41.03 -27.80 -63.87
CA LEU A 29 41.92 -28.09 -62.75
C LEU A 29 42.20 -26.84 -61.91
N LEU A 30 42.46 -25.69 -62.55
CA LEU A 30 42.62 -24.42 -61.85
C LEU A 30 41.34 -24.00 -61.14
N ALA A 31 40.17 -24.21 -61.76
CA ALA A 31 38.88 -23.96 -61.13
C ALA A 31 38.66 -24.87 -59.90
N LEU A 32 39.03 -26.15 -59.97
CA LEU A 32 38.98 -27.08 -58.85
C LEU A 32 39.88 -26.62 -57.70
N VAL A 33 41.12 -26.21 -58.00
CA VAL A 33 42.07 -25.72 -56.98
C VAL A 33 41.54 -24.44 -56.33
N ALA A 34 41.02 -23.51 -57.11
CA ALA A 34 40.39 -22.30 -56.58
C ALA A 34 39.17 -22.63 -55.70
N ALA A 35 38.32 -23.57 -56.12
CA ALA A 35 37.18 -24.03 -55.32
C ALA A 35 37.62 -24.70 -54.01
N LEU A 36 38.65 -25.55 -54.04
CA LEU A 36 39.26 -26.15 -52.85
C LEU A 36 39.88 -25.10 -51.93
N PHE A 37 40.54 -24.09 -52.49
CA PHE A 37 41.12 -22.99 -51.73
C PHE A 37 40.03 -22.16 -51.04
N VAL A 38 38.98 -21.77 -51.75
CA VAL A 38 37.83 -21.04 -51.18
C VAL A 38 37.11 -21.89 -50.12
N ALA A 39 36.95 -23.19 -50.36
CA ALA A 39 36.36 -24.10 -49.39
C ALA A 39 37.22 -24.23 -48.12
N TRP A 40 38.54 -24.33 -48.28
CA TRP A 40 39.48 -24.39 -47.16
C TRP A 40 39.53 -23.09 -46.36
N GLN A 41 39.58 -21.95 -47.06
CA GLN A 41 39.51 -20.63 -46.44
C GLN A 41 38.19 -20.46 -45.67
N SER A 42 37.06 -20.77 -46.31
CA SER A 42 35.73 -20.74 -45.65
C SER A 42 35.64 -21.68 -44.45
N PHE A 43 36.36 -22.79 -44.44
CA PHE A 43 36.41 -23.71 -43.31
C PHE A 43 37.30 -23.18 -42.17
N ASN A 44 38.43 -22.56 -42.51
CA ASN A 44 39.41 -22.07 -41.54
C ASN A 44 39.03 -20.71 -40.91
N ASP A 45 38.19 -19.94 -41.62
CA ASP A 45 37.60 -18.68 -41.16
C ASP A 45 36.41 -18.90 -40.22
N ARG A 46 35.85 -20.13 -40.15
CA ARG A 46 34.81 -20.46 -39.16
C ARG A 46 35.42 -20.53 -37.77
N GLY A 47 34.78 -19.88 -36.81
CA GLY A 47 35.14 -20.05 -35.41
C GLY A 47 34.70 -21.40 -34.82
N PRO A 48 35.05 -21.66 -33.56
CA PRO A 48 34.77 -22.93 -32.92
C PRO A 48 33.28 -23.11 -32.63
N LEU A 49 32.87 -24.38 -32.49
CA LEU A 49 31.53 -24.74 -32.06
C LEU A 49 31.53 -24.99 -30.55
N ILE A 50 30.68 -24.30 -29.81
CA ILE A 50 30.41 -24.58 -28.40
C ILE A 50 29.03 -25.21 -28.26
N VAL A 51 28.84 -26.02 -27.23
CA VAL A 51 27.55 -26.63 -26.90
C VAL A 51 27.09 -26.10 -25.55
N ILE A 52 25.93 -25.45 -25.53
CA ILE A 52 25.33 -24.91 -24.31
C ILE A 52 24.10 -25.76 -23.95
N GLU A 53 24.04 -26.26 -22.72
CA GLU A 53 22.97 -27.11 -22.21
C GLU A 53 22.00 -26.31 -21.34
N PHE A 54 20.75 -26.17 -21.78
CA PHE A 54 19.68 -25.47 -21.05
C PHE A 54 18.64 -26.45 -20.52
N GLN A 55 18.01 -26.11 -19.39
CA GLN A 55 16.84 -26.84 -18.87
C GLN A 55 15.66 -26.76 -19.84
N GLN A 56 15.46 -25.58 -20.45
CA GLN A 56 14.39 -25.30 -21.40
C GLN A 56 14.98 -24.54 -22.60
N GLY A 57 14.46 -24.79 -23.80
CA GLY A 57 14.94 -24.18 -25.04
C GLY A 57 13.83 -23.48 -25.83
N ALA A 58 12.80 -23.00 -25.15
CA ALA A 58 11.68 -22.32 -25.81
C ALA A 58 12.20 -21.13 -26.62
N GLY A 59 11.81 -21.06 -27.90
CA GLY A 59 12.20 -19.97 -28.80
C GLY A 59 13.60 -20.05 -29.43
N ILE A 60 14.48 -20.97 -29.00
CA ILE A 60 15.79 -21.17 -29.63
C ILE A 60 15.62 -21.91 -30.96
N LYS A 61 16.13 -21.32 -32.05
CA LYS A 61 16.04 -21.86 -33.41
C LYS A 61 17.41 -21.90 -34.09
N ALA A 62 17.67 -23.01 -34.77
CA ALA A 62 18.87 -23.18 -35.59
C ALA A 62 18.86 -22.21 -36.79
N GLY A 63 19.96 -21.50 -36.99
CA GLY A 63 20.18 -20.53 -38.06
C GLY A 63 19.58 -19.14 -37.81
N GLU A 64 18.74 -18.99 -36.79
CA GLU A 64 18.05 -17.72 -36.47
C GLU A 64 18.52 -17.13 -35.13
N THR A 65 18.72 -17.97 -34.10
CA THR A 65 19.09 -17.50 -32.76
C THR A 65 20.57 -17.10 -32.73
N GLU A 66 20.81 -15.87 -32.30
CA GLU A 66 22.15 -15.30 -32.15
C GLU A 66 22.68 -15.51 -30.72
N LEU A 67 24.00 -15.64 -30.59
CA LEU A 67 24.73 -15.48 -29.34
C LEU A 67 25.24 -14.04 -29.28
N ARG A 68 24.96 -13.34 -28.18
CA ARG A 68 25.34 -11.95 -27.96
C ARG A 68 26.20 -11.77 -26.72
N TYR A 69 27.07 -10.77 -26.77
CA TYR A 69 27.87 -10.30 -25.65
C TYR A 69 27.82 -8.78 -25.63
N ARG A 70 27.29 -8.20 -24.54
CA ARG A 70 27.14 -6.73 -24.40
C ARG A 70 26.35 -6.15 -25.59
N ASP A 71 25.24 -6.81 -25.94
CA ASP A 71 24.36 -6.47 -27.07
C ASP A 71 25.01 -6.59 -28.47
N VAL A 72 26.22 -7.16 -28.60
CA VAL A 72 26.89 -7.41 -29.88
C VAL A 72 26.80 -8.88 -30.25
N THR A 73 26.38 -9.18 -31.48
CA THR A 73 26.35 -10.56 -32.00
C THR A 73 27.76 -11.10 -32.18
N VAL A 74 28.03 -12.24 -31.54
CA VAL A 74 29.35 -12.92 -31.49
C VAL A 74 29.25 -14.40 -31.86
N GLY A 75 28.09 -14.84 -32.33
CA GLY A 75 27.86 -16.19 -32.80
C GLY A 75 26.42 -16.47 -33.21
N VAL A 76 26.19 -17.65 -33.79
CA VAL A 76 24.86 -18.10 -34.25
C VAL A 76 24.64 -19.57 -33.89
N VAL A 77 23.43 -19.92 -33.46
CA VAL A 77 23.04 -21.30 -33.18
C VAL A 77 22.97 -22.09 -34.49
N GLU A 78 23.82 -23.10 -34.68
CA GLU A 78 23.78 -23.98 -35.85
C GLU A 78 22.80 -25.14 -35.71
N LYS A 79 22.63 -25.66 -34.50
CA LYS A 79 21.80 -26.83 -34.25
C LYS A 79 21.18 -26.79 -32.86
N VAL A 80 19.89 -27.12 -32.77
CA VAL A 80 19.18 -27.36 -31.52
C VAL A 80 18.85 -28.86 -31.45
N GLY A 81 19.02 -29.45 -30.27
CA GLY A 81 18.71 -30.85 -30.03
C GLY A 81 18.51 -31.11 -28.55
N PHE A 82 18.54 -32.37 -28.16
CA PHE A 82 18.42 -32.79 -26.77
C PHE A 82 19.63 -33.63 -26.35
N THR A 83 19.91 -33.64 -25.05
CA THR A 83 20.82 -34.60 -24.44
C THR A 83 20.29 -36.03 -24.62
N ALA A 84 21.16 -37.04 -24.46
CA ALA A 84 20.80 -38.45 -24.70
C ALA A 84 19.60 -38.94 -23.87
N GLY A 85 19.39 -38.38 -22.67
CA GLY A 85 18.25 -38.67 -21.80
C GLY A 85 17.00 -37.81 -22.04
N LEU A 86 17.05 -36.88 -23.02
CA LEU A 86 16.00 -35.89 -23.30
C LEU A 86 15.71 -34.88 -22.17
N GLU A 87 16.52 -34.88 -21.11
CA GLU A 87 16.31 -34.02 -19.92
C GLU A 87 16.64 -32.55 -20.16
N LYS A 88 17.61 -32.28 -21.04
CA LYS A 88 18.10 -30.92 -21.36
C LYS A 88 18.12 -30.66 -22.85
N VAL A 89 17.89 -29.41 -23.21
CA VAL A 89 18.06 -28.88 -24.58
C VAL A 89 19.52 -28.52 -24.80
N THR A 90 20.06 -28.88 -25.95
CA THR A 90 21.43 -28.54 -26.37
C THR A 90 21.39 -27.56 -27.54
N ALA A 91 22.02 -26.41 -27.38
CA ALA A 91 22.26 -25.44 -28.44
C ALA A 91 23.72 -25.51 -28.87
N SER A 92 23.97 -25.92 -30.11
CA SER A 92 25.29 -25.88 -30.73
C SER A 92 25.49 -24.53 -31.38
N VAL A 93 26.35 -23.70 -30.82
CA VAL A 93 26.59 -22.32 -31.24
C VAL A 93 27.95 -22.22 -31.94
N ARG A 94 27.97 -21.65 -33.14
CA ARG A 94 29.19 -21.25 -33.83
C ARG A 94 29.58 -19.86 -33.32
N VAL A 95 30.70 -19.77 -32.62
CA VAL A 95 31.22 -18.52 -32.07
C VAL A 95 32.19 -17.89 -33.05
N ASP A 96 32.26 -16.56 -33.08
CA ASP A 96 33.27 -15.84 -33.83
C ASP A 96 34.69 -16.11 -33.31
N LYS A 97 35.64 -16.20 -34.25
CA LYS A 97 37.02 -16.59 -33.96
C LYS A 97 37.76 -15.60 -33.06
N ASP A 98 37.38 -14.32 -33.13
CA ASP A 98 38.00 -13.24 -32.36
C ASP A 98 37.57 -13.26 -30.88
N VAL A 99 36.38 -13.80 -30.59
CA VAL A 99 35.79 -13.84 -29.25
C VAL A 99 36.04 -15.17 -28.55
N ALA A 100 36.18 -16.25 -29.32
CA ALA A 100 36.40 -17.60 -28.81
C ALA A 100 37.51 -17.76 -27.75
N PRO A 101 38.65 -17.04 -27.79
CA PRO A 101 39.69 -17.15 -26.76
C PRO A 101 39.27 -16.67 -25.36
N PHE A 102 38.25 -15.82 -25.27
CA PHE A 102 37.73 -15.26 -24.01
C PHE A 102 36.60 -16.10 -23.42
N ILE A 103 36.06 -17.07 -24.17
CA ILE A 103 35.01 -17.96 -23.69
C ILE A 103 35.65 -19.16 -23.00
N ASP A 104 35.88 -19.03 -21.71
CA ASP A 104 36.48 -20.06 -20.85
C ASP A 104 35.49 -20.56 -19.78
N SER A 105 35.98 -21.31 -18.77
CA SER A 105 35.14 -21.86 -17.70
C SER A 105 34.36 -20.83 -16.86
N SER A 106 34.72 -19.54 -16.90
CA SER A 106 34.01 -18.45 -16.22
C SER A 106 32.77 -17.98 -17.00
N ALA A 107 32.66 -18.35 -18.28
CA ALA A 107 31.60 -17.88 -19.15
C ALA A 107 30.22 -18.41 -18.72
N VAL A 108 29.26 -17.50 -18.57
CA VAL A 108 27.87 -17.81 -18.22
C VAL A 108 26.98 -17.45 -19.40
N PHE A 109 26.02 -18.33 -19.71
CA PHE A 109 25.07 -18.14 -20.82
C PHE A 109 23.64 -18.25 -20.31
N TRP A 110 22.74 -17.40 -20.77
CA TRP A 110 21.31 -17.49 -20.47
C TRP A 110 20.48 -17.11 -21.71
N VAL A 111 19.25 -17.57 -21.75
CA VAL A 111 18.31 -17.24 -22.83
C VAL A 111 17.62 -15.92 -22.50
N VAL A 112 17.61 -14.97 -23.43
CA VAL A 112 16.84 -13.74 -23.30
C VAL A 112 15.59 -13.83 -24.16
N GLN A 113 14.45 -13.77 -23.48
CA GLN A 113 13.11 -13.86 -24.06
C GLN A 113 12.22 -12.75 -23.48
N PRO A 114 11.07 -12.44 -24.10
CA PRO A 114 10.18 -11.42 -23.57
C PRO A 114 9.48 -11.98 -22.33
N GLU A 115 9.61 -11.27 -21.20
CA GLU A 115 8.98 -11.67 -19.94
C GLU A 115 8.01 -10.58 -19.49
N VAL A 116 6.83 -11.03 -19.06
CA VAL A 116 5.80 -10.18 -18.47
C VAL A 116 5.77 -10.49 -16.99
N SER A 117 6.08 -9.49 -16.18
CA SER A 117 6.04 -9.56 -14.73
C SER A 117 5.13 -8.48 -14.18
N ALA A 118 4.77 -8.58 -12.90
CA ALA A 118 4.09 -7.50 -12.20
C ALA A 118 4.92 -6.20 -12.20
N GLN A 119 6.26 -6.31 -12.23
CA GLN A 119 7.21 -5.19 -12.28
C GLN A 119 7.31 -4.49 -13.64
N GLY A 120 6.73 -5.08 -14.70
CA GLY A 120 6.78 -4.55 -16.05
C GLY A 120 7.16 -5.60 -17.10
N ILE A 121 7.43 -5.12 -18.32
CA ILE A 121 7.75 -5.96 -19.48
C ILE A 121 9.23 -5.82 -19.81
N THR A 122 9.99 -6.90 -19.69
CA THR A 122 11.39 -6.96 -20.10
C THR A 122 11.52 -7.69 -21.44
N GLY A 123 12.65 -7.51 -22.12
CA GLY A 123 12.92 -8.23 -23.36
C GLY A 123 12.03 -7.83 -24.55
N LEU A 124 11.38 -6.67 -24.55
CA LEU A 124 10.56 -6.19 -25.68
C LEU A 124 11.30 -6.19 -27.03
N SER A 125 12.63 -6.01 -27.02
CA SER A 125 13.46 -6.12 -28.22
C SER A 125 13.32 -7.49 -28.90
N THR A 126 13.13 -8.56 -28.13
CA THR A 126 12.97 -9.94 -28.62
C THR A 126 11.65 -10.19 -29.33
N VAL A 127 10.64 -9.33 -29.13
CA VAL A 127 9.35 -9.44 -29.86
C VAL A 127 9.56 -9.23 -31.36
N LEU A 128 10.51 -8.36 -31.73
CA LEU A 128 10.85 -8.09 -33.13
C LEU A 128 12.10 -8.87 -33.58
N SER A 129 13.14 -8.96 -32.74
CA SER A 129 14.40 -9.61 -33.11
C SER A 129 14.42 -11.14 -32.90
N GLY A 130 13.43 -11.68 -32.20
CA GLY A 130 13.42 -13.07 -31.74
C GLY A 130 14.23 -13.29 -30.46
N VAL A 131 14.12 -14.50 -29.91
CA VAL A 131 14.87 -14.99 -28.74
C VAL A 131 16.35 -15.13 -29.10
N TYR A 132 17.22 -14.66 -28.22
CA TYR A 132 18.68 -14.77 -28.36
C TYR A 132 19.31 -15.36 -27.10
N ILE A 133 20.56 -15.81 -27.21
CA ILE A 133 21.37 -16.27 -26.07
C ILE A 133 22.31 -15.12 -25.72
N GLU A 134 22.31 -14.66 -24.48
CA GLU A 134 23.33 -13.71 -23.98
C GLU A 134 24.42 -14.51 -23.27
N GLY A 135 25.68 -14.14 -23.51
CA GLY A 135 26.84 -14.66 -22.82
C GLY A 135 27.56 -13.55 -22.04
N SER A 136 28.20 -13.92 -20.94
CA SER A 136 29.05 -13.02 -20.16
C SER A 136 30.31 -13.75 -19.71
N TRP A 137 31.47 -13.09 -19.89
CA TRP A 137 32.82 -13.53 -19.53
C TRP A 137 33.69 -12.29 -19.27
N ASP A 138 34.87 -12.49 -18.68
CA ASP A 138 35.85 -11.43 -18.43
C ASP A 138 36.68 -11.07 -19.67
N ASP A 139 37.66 -10.18 -19.54
CA ASP A 139 38.53 -9.76 -20.65
C ASP A 139 39.85 -10.54 -20.71
N GLU A 140 39.99 -11.63 -19.94
CA GLU A 140 41.20 -12.44 -19.87
C GLU A 140 41.06 -13.72 -20.73
N PRO A 141 41.97 -13.97 -21.69
CA PRO A 141 41.93 -15.21 -22.46
C PRO A 141 42.22 -16.44 -21.59
N GLY A 142 41.31 -17.43 -21.63
CA GLY A 142 41.38 -18.63 -20.80
C GLY A 142 41.47 -19.93 -21.61
N PRO A 143 41.53 -21.09 -20.93
CA PRO A 143 41.49 -22.40 -21.58
C PRO A 143 40.15 -22.62 -22.30
N TYR A 144 40.22 -22.98 -23.58
CA TYR A 144 39.01 -23.25 -24.37
C TYR A 144 38.20 -24.41 -23.78
N LEU A 145 36.89 -24.16 -23.62
CA LEU A 145 35.91 -25.16 -23.21
C LEU A 145 34.85 -25.34 -24.30
N ALA A 146 34.52 -26.60 -24.61
CA ALA A 146 33.57 -26.92 -25.70
C ALA A 146 32.12 -27.06 -25.22
N ARG A 147 31.89 -27.22 -23.90
CA ARG A 147 30.59 -27.51 -23.32
C ARG A 147 30.32 -26.61 -22.12
N PHE A 148 29.15 -25.99 -22.10
CA PHE A 148 28.71 -25.06 -21.08
C PHE A 148 27.34 -25.44 -20.55
N GLN A 149 27.10 -25.09 -19.30
CA GLN A 149 25.77 -25.17 -18.71
C GLN A 149 25.13 -23.79 -18.78
N GLY A 150 23.98 -23.70 -19.43
CA GLY A 150 23.19 -22.48 -19.47
C GLY A 150 22.50 -22.24 -18.14
N ALA A 151 22.60 -21.01 -17.64
CA ALA A 151 21.80 -20.52 -16.54
C ALA A 151 20.34 -20.35 -17.00
N SER A 152 19.41 -20.68 -16.10
CA SER A 152 17.99 -20.47 -16.36
C SER A 152 17.62 -18.99 -16.40
N GLU A 153 18.42 -18.14 -15.77
CA GLU A 153 18.19 -16.71 -15.60
C GLU A 153 19.48 -15.92 -15.68
N PRO A 154 19.40 -14.60 -15.94
CA PRO A 154 20.56 -13.73 -15.89
C PRO A 154 21.21 -13.78 -14.50
N PRO A 155 22.53 -14.00 -14.41
CA PRO A 155 23.22 -13.96 -13.13
C PRO A 155 23.15 -12.53 -12.55
N LEU A 156 22.93 -12.42 -11.23
CA LEU A 156 22.96 -11.13 -10.53
C LEU A 156 24.31 -10.44 -10.71
N ILE A 157 25.39 -11.23 -10.67
CA ILE A 157 26.77 -10.79 -10.86
C ILE A 157 27.24 -11.32 -12.21
N ARG A 158 27.47 -10.41 -13.16
CA ARG A 158 28.05 -10.75 -14.45
C ARG A 158 29.58 -10.75 -14.34
N PRO A 159 30.28 -11.77 -14.88
CA PRO A 159 31.74 -11.73 -15.00
C PRO A 159 32.22 -10.41 -15.62
N GLY A 160 33.17 -9.74 -14.97
CA GLY A 160 33.69 -8.43 -15.37
C GLY A 160 32.90 -7.21 -14.86
N GLN A 161 31.77 -7.39 -14.16
CA GLN A 161 31.02 -6.29 -13.54
C GLN A 161 31.50 -6.05 -12.10
N SER A 162 32.00 -4.84 -11.82
CA SER A 162 32.40 -4.41 -10.46
C SER A 162 31.21 -3.92 -9.65
N GLY A 163 31.22 -4.18 -8.34
CA GLY A 163 30.20 -3.69 -7.41
C GLY A 163 30.42 -4.23 -6.00
N LEU A 164 29.75 -3.61 -5.02
CA LEU A 164 29.78 -4.06 -3.63
C LEU A 164 28.77 -5.19 -3.45
N GLN A 165 29.27 -6.37 -3.11
CA GLN A 165 28.44 -7.55 -2.88
C GLN A 165 28.01 -7.61 -1.42
N ILE A 166 26.71 -7.62 -1.17
CA ILE A 166 26.14 -7.74 0.17
C ILE A 166 25.08 -8.84 0.17
N ALA A 167 24.61 -9.21 1.35
CA ALA A 167 23.44 -10.07 1.49
C ALA A 167 22.42 -9.40 2.40
N PHE A 168 21.15 -9.64 2.12
CA PHE A 168 20.06 -9.24 3.00
C PHE A 168 19.47 -10.44 3.71
N ARG A 169 19.07 -10.25 4.97
CA ARG A 169 18.25 -11.20 5.73
C ARG A 169 16.97 -10.53 6.23
N THR A 170 15.88 -11.30 6.30
CA THR A 170 14.62 -10.83 6.89
C THR A 170 14.67 -10.82 8.41
N VAL A 171 14.06 -9.80 9.04
CA VAL A 171 13.69 -9.84 10.46
C VAL A 171 12.41 -10.67 10.68
N ALA A 172 12.05 -10.96 11.94
CA ALA A 172 10.75 -11.58 12.24
C ALA A 172 9.62 -10.65 11.74
N ASN A 173 8.89 -11.08 10.71
CA ASN A 173 7.87 -10.32 9.93
C ASN A 173 8.39 -9.45 8.78
N GLY A 174 9.70 -9.46 8.50
CA GLY A 174 10.24 -8.83 7.29
C GLY A 174 9.91 -9.64 6.04
N GLN A 175 9.60 -8.95 4.95
CA GLN A 175 9.47 -9.56 3.63
C GLN A 175 10.70 -9.19 2.77
N LEU A 176 11.00 -10.04 1.79
CA LEU A 176 11.99 -9.76 0.76
C LEU A 176 11.33 -10.04 -0.57
N THR A 177 11.41 -9.08 -1.48
CA THR A 177 10.92 -9.25 -2.85
C THR A 177 12.07 -9.68 -3.73
N ASP A 178 11.86 -10.75 -4.51
CA ASP A 178 12.81 -11.25 -5.48
C ASP A 178 13.08 -10.21 -6.57
N ASN A 179 14.33 -10.10 -7.01
CA ASN A 179 14.75 -9.21 -8.10
C ASN A 179 14.41 -7.72 -7.86
N ALA A 180 14.21 -7.33 -6.59
CA ALA A 180 13.84 -5.98 -6.24
C ALA A 180 14.99 -4.99 -6.51
N PRO A 181 14.70 -3.77 -7.01
CA PRO A 181 15.70 -2.73 -7.11
C PRO A 181 16.08 -2.21 -5.72
N ILE A 182 17.35 -1.88 -5.55
CA ILE A 182 17.84 -1.16 -4.37
C ILE A 182 17.87 0.32 -4.74
N LEU A 183 17.07 1.10 -4.02
CA LEU A 183 16.84 2.51 -4.30
C LEU A 183 17.54 3.39 -3.26
N TYR A 184 18.10 4.50 -3.71
CA TYR A 184 18.52 5.59 -2.84
C TYR A 184 17.91 6.89 -3.35
N LYS A 185 17.04 7.52 -2.54
CA LYS A 185 16.29 8.74 -2.92
C LYS A 185 15.55 8.60 -4.26
N GLY A 186 15.05 7.39 -4.55
CA GLY A 186 14.31 7.07 -5.79
C GLY A 186 15.18 6.72 -7.00
N ILE A 187 16.51 6.68 -6.86
CA ILE A 187 17.44 6.27 -7.91
C ILE A 187 17.87 4.82 -7.67
N GLU A 188 17.85 3.99 -8.71
CA GLU A 188 18.37 2.61 -8.64
C GLU A 188 19.89 2.63 -8.49
N VAL A 189 20.38 2.14 -7.36
CA VAL A 189 21.81 2.08 -7.03
C VAL A 189 22.32 0.64 -6.90
N GLY A 190 21.43 -0.34 -7.02
CA GLY A 190 21.76 -1.74 -6.98
C GLY A 190 20.55 -2.62 -7.22
N ARG A 191 20.76 -3.94 -7.18
CA ARG A 191 19.71 -4.94 -7.34
C ARG A 191 19.87 -6.07 -6.35
N VAL A 192 18.73 -6.63 -5.97
CA VAL A 192 18.64 -7.86 -5.19
C VAL A 192 18.49 -9.03 -6.16
N GLY A 193 19.09 -10.18 -5.82
CA GLY A 193 18.90 -11.42 -6.54
C GLY A 193 17.61 -12.14 -6.14
N ARG A 194 17.63 -13.46 -6.23
CA ARG A 194 16.54 -14.33 -5.79
C ARG A 194 16.70 -14.68 -4.31
N ALA A 195 15.65 -14.47 -3.52
CA ALA A 195 15.62 -14.88 -2.14
C ALA A 195 15.57 -16.40 -2.01
N SER A 196 16.29 -16.91 -1.02
CA SER A 196 16.28 -18.31 -0.64
C SER A 196 15.98 -18.42 0.84
N ILE A 197 15.26 -19.46 1.24
CA ILE A 197 15.05 -19.74 2.66
C ILE A 197 16.33 -20.40 3.19
N ALA A 198 16.87 -19.86 4.28
CA ALA A 198 18.07 -20.42 4.90
C ALA A 198 17.81 -21.89 5.32
N PRO A 199 18.66 -22.88 4.96
CA PRO A 199 18.39 -24.31 5.18
C PRO A 199 18.15 -24.75 6.63
N ARG A 200 18.47 -23.89 7.60
CA ARG A 200 18.26 -24.09 9.05
C ARG A 200 17.64 -22.88 9.74
N GLY A 201 17.24 -21.85 8.98
CA GLY A 201 16.77 -20.59 9.53
C GLY A 201 15.30 -20.35 9.21
N ASN A 202 14.60 -19.66 10.12
CA ASN A 202 13.25 -19.15 9.87
C ASN A 202 13.28 -17.79 9.16
N PHE A 203 14.35 -17.50 8.40
CA PHE A 203 14.57 -16.24 7.72
C PHE A 203 14.97 -16.48 6.26
N ALA A 204 14.55 -15.58 5.39
CA ALA A 204 15.00 -15.54 4.01
C ALA A 204 16.34 -14.80 3.92
N ILE A 205 17.24 -15.29 3.06
CA ILE A 205 18.50 -14.65 2.72
C ILE A 205 18.54 -14.42 1.20
N VAL A 206 19.06 -13.28 0.80
CA VAL A 206 19.20 -12.94 -0.61
C VAL A 206 20.51 -12.20 -0.85
N GLU A 207 21.18 -12.53 -1.94
CA GLU A 207 22.36 -11.79 -2.40
C GLU A 207 21.93 -10.48 -3.06
N ALA A 208 22.73 -9.45 -2.90
CA ALA A 208 22.47 -8.12 -3.42
C ALA A 208 23.76 -7.50 -3.94
N LEU A 209 23.66 -6.78 -5.04
CA LEU A 209 24.76 -6.08 -5.66
C LEU A 209 24.47 -4.58 -5.68
N ILE A 210 25.38 -3.80 -5.11
CA ILE A 210 25.37 -2.34 -5.20
C ILE A 210 26.36 -1.95 -6.29
N PHE A 211 25.94 -1.11 -7.24
CA PHE A 211 26.80 -0.70 -8.34
C PHE A 211 28.04 0.05 -7.84
N GLU A 212 29.17 -0.13 -8.53
CA GLU A 212 30.47 0.36 -8.06
C GLU A 212 30.48 1.88 -7.83
N GLU A 213 29.84 2.65 -8.70
CA GLU A 213 29.73 4.11 -8.55
C GLU A 213 28.95 4.55 -7.29
N HIS A 214 28.19 3.64 -6.69
CA HIS A 214 27.35 3.88 -5.51
C HIS A 214 27.87 3.19 -4.24
N ARG A 215 29.01 2.47 -4.29
CA ARG A 215 29.62 1.76 -3.14
C ARG A 215 29.73 2.63 -1.88
N ASN A 216 30.09 3.90 -2.04
CA ASN A 216 30.34 4.82 -0.93
C ASN A 216 29.06 5.34 -0.23
N LEU A 217 27.87 5.01 -0.75
CA LEU A 217 26.61 5.40 -0.10
C LEU A 217 26.29 4.53 1.13
N ILE A 218 26.98 3.40 1.30
CA ILE A 218 26.67 2.38 2.30
C ILE A 218 27.87 2.20 3.22
N ASN A 219 27.59 2.20 4.52
CA ASN A 219 28.55 1.91 5.58
C ASN A 219 27.93 0.94 6.60
N GLU A 220 28.68 0.55 7.63
CA GLU A 220 28.19 -0.37 8.68
C GLU A 220 26.96 0.18 9.46
N SER A 221 26.75 1.50 9.46
CA SER A 221 25.62 2.18 10.11
C SER A 221 24.40 2.33 9.21
N THR A 222 24.49 1.93 7.94
CA THR A 222 23.36 1.97 7.00
C THR A 222 22.29 0.95 7.42
N ARG A 223 21.02 1.33 7.27
CA ARG A 223 19.87 0.45 7.54
C ARG A 223 18.96 0.41 6.32
N PHE A 224 18.48 -0.79 6.01
CA PHE A 224 17.67 -1.08 4.83
C PHE A 224 16.25 -1.40 5.24
N TRP A 225 15.26 -0.94 4.49
CA TRP A 225 13.87 -1.33 4.70
C TRP A 225 13.12 -1.52 3.39
N ASP A 226 12.07 -2.32 3.47
CA ASP A 226 11.18 -2.56 2.36
C ASP A 226 10.30 -1.33 2.11
N THR A 227 10.12 -0.98 0.84
CA THR A 227 9.21 0.10 0.39
C THR A 227 7.93 -0.44 -0.25
N SER A 228 7.79 -1.76 -0.30
CA SER A 228 6.66 -2.49 -0.87
C SER A 228 5.47 -2.41 0.09
N GLY A 229 4.55 -1.49 -0.18
CA GLY A 229 3.32 -1.32 0.60
C GLY A 229 2.97 0.14 0.84
N PHE A 230 1.74 0.36 1.30
CA PHE A 230 1.30 1.67 1.82
C PHE A 230 1.36 1.62 3.35
N SER A 231 2.04 2.57 3.98
CA SER A 231 1.97 2.77 5.43
C SER A 231 1.16 4.02 5.74
N VAL A 232 0.02 3.83 6.41
CA VAL A 232 -0.79 4.93 6.94
C VAL A 232 -0.59 4.94 8.45
N ASN A 233 0.05 5.98 8.96
CA ASN A 233 0.25 6.17 10.39
C ASN A 233 -0.77 7.19 10.90
N ILE A 234 -1.62 6.78 11.85
CA ILE A 234 -2.59 7.68 12.50
C ILE A 234 -2.12 7.89 13.94
N GLY A 235 -1.49 9.04 14.17
CA GLY A 235 -0.97 9.43 15.48
C GLY A 235 -1.77 10.55 16.14
N PRO A 236 -1.42 10.94 17.39
CA PRO A 236 -2.02 12.08 18.08
C PRO A 236 -1.84 13.41 17.33
N ALA A 237 -0.84 13.49 16.44
CA ALA A 237 -0.56 14.65 15.60
C ALA A 237 -1.36 14.67 14.27
N GLY A 238 -2.14 13.63 13.97
CA GLY A 238 -2.91 13.51 12.73
C GLY A 238 -2.61 12.22 11.95
N ALA A 239 -3.15 12.15 10.74
CA ALA A 239 -2.86 11.07 9.80
C ALA A 239 -1.69 11.48 8.89
N GLU A 240 -0.62 10.69 8.91
CA GLU A 240 0.52 10.78 8.01
C GLU A 240 0.45 9.59 7.04
N ILE A 241 0.49 9.89 5.74
CA ILE A 241 0.49 8.88 4.69
C ILE A 241 1.84 8.98 3.97
N ASP A 242 2.68 7.97 4.20
CA ASP A 242 3.94 7.83 3.48
C ASP A 242 3.67 7.13 2.15
N PHE A 243 3.62 7.92 1.08
CA PHE A 243 3.61 7.38 -0.27
C PHE A 243 5.06 7.18 -0.73
N SER A 244 5.54 5.94 -0.72
CA SER A 244 6.64 5.57 -1.61
C SER A 244 6.14 5.69 -3.06
N SER A 245 7.03 6.05 -3.99
CA SER A 245 6.72 6.33 -5.40
C SER A 245 5.71 5.34 -6.02
N ILE A 246 4.83 5.78 -6.92
CA ILE A 246 3.91 4.86 -7.65
C ILE A 246 4.67 3.70 -8.31
N ALA A 247 5.94 3.91 -8.72
CA ALA A 247 6.79 2.86 -9.26
C ALA A 247 7.14 1.75 -8.24
N THR A 248 7.28 2.06 -6.95
CA THR A 248 7.57 1.08 -5.88
C THR A 248 6.32 0.32 -5.43
N LEU A 249 5.12 0.86 -5.68
CA LEU A 249 3.85 0.17 -5.37
C LEU A 249 3.61 -1.08 -6.23
N VAL A 250 4.14 -1.08 -7.46
CA VAL A 250 3.89 -2.16 -8.45
C VAL A 250 5.03 -3.17 -8.50
N GLY A 251 6.27 -2.70 -8.28
CA GLY A 251 7.45 -3.55 -8.39
C GLY A 251 8.10 -3.98 -7.07
N GLY A 252 7.72 -3.34 -5.95
CA GLY A 252 8.45 -3.42 -4.70
C GLY A 252 9.84 -2.77 -4.79
N GLY A 253 10.57 -2.73 -3.68
CA GLY A 253 11.92 -2.17 -3.67
C GLY A 253 12.50 -2.07 -2.26
N ILE A 254 13.83 -2.15 -2.16
CA ILE A 254 14.54 -1.95 -0.90
C ILE A 254 15.19 -0.58 -0.94
N THR A 255 14.98 0.23 0.09
CA THR A 255 15.65 1.52 0.23
C THR A 255 16.50 1.53 1.49
N PHE A 256 17.36 2.53 1.63
CA PHE A 256 18.21 2.67 2.81
C PHE A 256 18.49 4.12 3.15
N ASP A 257 18.91 4.31 4.40
CA ASP A 257 19.47 5.56 4.89
C ASP A 257 20.48 5.28 6.01
N THR A 258 21.31 6.28 6.28
CA THR A 258 22.33 6.24 7.34
C THR A 258 21.98 7.31 8.37
N PHE A 259 21.32 6.89 9.45
CA PHE A 259 20.76 7.83 10.43
C PHE A 259 21.80 8.39 11.43
N VAL A 260 22.97 7.76 11.54
CA VAL A 260 24.05 8.19 12.44
C VAL A 260 25.34 8.42 11.65
N SER A 261 26.10 9.44 12.03
CA SER A 261 27.42 9.68 11.46
C SER A 261 28.43 8.73 12.11
N GLY A 262 29.16 7.97 11.29
CA GLY A 262 30.08 6.92 11.75
C GLY A 262 29.85 5.59 11.01
N GLY A 263 30.72 4.61 11.26
CA GLY A 263 30.71 3.30 10.60
C GLY A 263 31.86 3.12 9.61
N GLY A 264 32.45 1.93 9.62
CA GLY A 264 33.50 1.54 8.66
C GLY A 264 32.97 1.36 7.24
N GLN A 265 33.90 1.26 6.29
CA GLN A 265 33.56 0.82 4.93
C GLN A 265 33.07 -0.62 4.95
N VAL A 266 32.03 -0.89 4.18
CA VAL A 266 31.46 -2.23 4.04
C VAL A 266 32.32 -3.06 3.11
N GLN A 267 32.61 -4.28 3.53
CA GLN A 267 33.33 -5.28 2.74
C GLN A 267 32.36 -6.21 2.03
N ASP A 268 32.83 -6.83 0.94
CA ASP A 268 32.04 -7.81 0.21
C ASP A 268 31.62 -8.97 1.13
N GLY A 269 30.38 -9.43 0.99
CA GLY A 269 29.78 -10.49 1.80
C GLY A 269 29.15 -10.01 3.12
N THR A 270 29.16 -8.70 3.41
CA THR A 270 28.50 -8.16 4.60
C THR A 270 26.98 -8.41 4.54
N VAL A 271 26.41 -8.86 5.66
CA VAL A 271 24.98 -9.17 5.78
C VAL A 271 24.25 -8.03 6.47
N PHE A 272 23.22 -7.49 5.83
CA PHE A 272 22.31 -6.48 6.37
C PHE A 272 20.93 -7.05 6.66
N GLU A 273 20.23 -6.44 7.62
CA GLU A 273 18.82 -6.73 7.87
C GLU A 273 17.93 -5.79 7.06
N VAL A 274 16.87 -6.35 6.48
CA VAL A 274 15.80 -5.59 5.83
C VAL A 274 14.62 -5.51 6.78
N PHE A 275 14.32 -4.29 7.21
CA PHE A 275 13.21 -3.99 8.10
C PHE A 275 11.90 -3.78 7.30
N PRO A 276 10.72 -3.97 7.92
CA PRO A 276 9.44 -3.74 7.25
C PRO A 276 9.20 -2.28 6.87
N ASP A 277 9.77 -1.35 7.64
CA ASP A 277 9.53 0.09 7.48
C ASP A 277 10.71 0.92 8.03
N LYS A 278 10.67 2.22 7.73
CA LYS A 278 11.72 3.18 8.12
C LYS A 278 11.84 3.36 9.64
N GLU A 279 10.73 3.34 10.38
CA GLU A 279 10.74 3.56 11.83
C GLU A 279 11.30 2.33 12.55
N SER A 280 10.97 1.12 12.10
CA SER A 280 11.61 -0.13 12.52
C SER A 280 13.11 -0.11 12.25
N ALA A 281 13.53 0.30 11.04
CA ALA A 281 14.95 0.45 10.70
C ALA A 281 15.67 1.48 11.60
N ARG A 282 15.04 2.62 11.87
CA ARG A 282 15.60 3.69 12.71
C ARG A 282 15.69 3.26 14.17
N SER A 283 14.64 2.67 14.72
CA SER A 283 14.60 2.18 16.09
C SER A 283 15.62 1.08 16.35
N SER A 284 15.94 0.27 15.33
CA SER A 284 17.01 -0.74 15.41
C SER A 284 18.35 -0.16 15.85
N LEU A 285 18.68 1.09 15.53
CA LEU A 285 19.95 1.71 15.94
C LEU A 285 20.02 1.97 17.45
N PHE A 286 18.88 2.24 18.07
CA PHE A 286 18.78 2.46 19.51
C PHE A 286 18.64 1.14 20.27
N ASN A 287 18.07 0.11 19.62
CA ASN A 287 17.98 -1.25 20.15
C ASN A 287 19.27 -2.07 19.93
N ALA A 288 20.11 -1.68 18.95
CA ALA A 288 21.35 -2.37 18.57
C ALA A 288 22.55 -2.00 19.44
N SER A 289 22.38 -1.12 20.43
CA SER A 289 23.29 -1.15 21.58
C SER A 289 23.12 -2.53 22.20
N SER A 290 24.14 -3.38 22.09
CA SER A 290 24.16 -4.82 22.37
C SER A 290 23.90 -5.18 23.84
N VAL A 291 22.88 -4.57 24.43
CA VAL A 291 22.53 -4.62 25.83
C VAL A 291 21.26 -5.43 25.93
N GLU A 292 21.36 -6.54 26.64
CA GLU A 292 20.24 -7.40 26.94
C GLU A 292 19.11 -6.57 27.58
N PRO A 293 17.88 -6.63 27.05
CA PRO A 293 16.76 -5.92 27.64
C PRO A 293 16.47 -6.47 29.04
N LEU A 294 15.99 -5.61 29.92
CA LEU A 294 15.49 -6.01 31.21
C LEU A 294 14.04 -6.46 31.06
N GLU A 295 13.79 -7.76 31.23
CA GLU A 295 12.44 -8.31 31.27
C GLU A 295 11.86 -8.23 32.70
N ILE A 296 10.68 -7.64 32.84
CA ILE A 296 9.93 -7.60 34.11
C ILE A 296 8.47 -7.99 33.87
N SER A 297 7.79 -8.46 34.92
CA SER A 297 6.37 -8.80 34.87
C SER A 297 5.54 -7.77 35.63
N VAL A 298 4.35 -7.45 35.13
CA VAL A 298 3.36 -6.63 35.81
C VAL A 298 2.05 -7.39 35.86
N ILE A 299 1.50 -7.55 37.06
CA ILE A 299 0.20 -8.20 37.25
C ILE A 299 -0.81 -7.13 37.65
N PHE A 300 -1.76 -6.85 36.76
CA PHE A 300 -2.83 -5.89 37.02
C PHE A 300 -4.03 -6.58 37.67
N ASP A 301 -4.63 -5.92 38.66
CA ASP A 301 -5.83 -6.44 39.34
C ASP A 301 -7.08 -6.44 38.47
N GLU A 302 -7.09 -5.60 37.42
CA GLU A 302 -8.18 -5.47 36.46
C GLU A 302 -7.73 -5.94 35.07
N ASN A 303 -8.65 -6.61 34.38
CA ASN A 303 -8.46 -7.02 32.98
C ASN A 303 -9.12 -5.99 32.07
N ILE A 304 -8.38 -4.97 31.69
CA ILE A 304 -8.88 -3.93 30.79
C ILE A 304 -8.49 -4.28 29.35
N SER A 305 -9.49 -4.37 28.48
CA SER A 305 -9.29 -4.53 27.04
C SER A 305 -8.64 -3.28 26.45
N GLY A 306 -7.63 -3.47 25.58
CA GLY A 306 -6.96 -2.37 24.89
C GLY A 306 -5.43 -2.39 25.03
N LEU A 307 -4.87 -3.23 25.90
CA LEU A 307 -3.44 -3.49 25.95
C LEU A 307 -3.07 -4.59 24.94
N THR A 308 -2.06 -4.34 24.11
CA THR A 308 -1.57 -5.27 23.08
C THR A 308 -0.07 -5.51 23.25
N VAL A 309 0.44 -6.61 22.66
CA VAL A 309 1.89 -6.81 22.50
C VAL A 309 2.44 -5.67 21.64
N GLY A 310 3.56 -5.08 22.05
CA GLY A 310 4.15 -3.87 21.45
C GLY A 310 3.62 -2.55 22.02
N ALA A 311 2.62 -2.58 22.91
CA ALA A 311 2.16 -1.38 23.60
C ALA A 311 3.32 -0.70 24.35
N PRO A 312 3.42 0.64 24.34
CA PRO A 312 4.57 1.32 24.92
C PRO A 312 4.59 1.20 26.44
N VAL A 313 5.80 1.06 26.98
CA VAL A 313 6.08 1.21 28.41
C VAL A 313 6.73 2.57 28.60
N GLU A 314 6.10 3.42 29.40
CA GLU A 314 6.54 4.79 29.62
C GLU A 314 6.95 5.05 31.06
N LEU A 315 7.99 5.86 31.23
CA LEU A 315 8.40 6.41 32.51
C LEU A 315 8.42 7.93 32.39
N SER A 316 7.56 8.61 33.17
CA SER A 316 7.43 10.07 33.13
C SER A 316 7.18 10.62 31.71
N GLY A 317 6.40 9.90 30.90
CA GLY A 317 6.06 10.27 29.52
C GLY A 317 7.09 9.90 28.44
N PHE A 318 8.21 9.27 28.80
CA PHE A 318 9.21 8.78 27.85
C PHE A 318 9.05 7.27 27.62
N LYS A 319 8.99 6.83 26.34
CA LYS A 319 8.95 5.40 25.99
C LYS A 319 10.30 4.73 26.28
N ILE A 320 10.35 3.93 27.34
CA ILE A 320 11.54 3.20 27.79
C ILE A 320 11.54 1.71 27.38
N GLY A 321 10.40 1.21 26.90
CA GLY A 321 10.25 -0.19 26.52
C GLY A 321 8.90 -0.47 25.86
N GLU A 322 8.54 -1.75 25.82
CA GLU A 322 7.27 -2.22 25.28
C GLU A 322 6.80 -3.50 25.96
N VAL A 323 5.52 -3.81 25.80
CA VAL A 323 4.92 -5.07 26.25
C VAL A 323 5.41 -6.21 25.33
N SER A 324 6.20 -7.13 25.86
CA SER A 324 6.74 -8.28 25.12
C SER A 324 5.75 -9.45 25.05
N ALA A 325 4.95 -9.67 26.10
CA ALA A 325 3.95 -10.72 26.13
C ALA A 325 2.77 -10.38 27.05
N LEU A 326 1.61 -10.96 26.75
CA LEU A 326 0.40 -10.89 27.59
C LEU A 326 -0.08 -12.29 27.92
N SER A 327 -0.41 -12.52 29.19
CA SER A 327 -0.91 -13.80 29.69
C SER A 327 -1.92 -13.58 30.82
N GLY A 328 -2.69 -14.60 31.15
CA GLY A 328 -3.55 -14.61 32.33
C GLY A 328 -2.90 -15.41 33.46
N VAL A 329 -2.90 -14.87 34.68
CA VAL A 329 -2.43 -15.58 35.87
C VAL A 329 -3.58 -15.77 36.86
N VAL A 330 -3.64 -16.95 37.47
CA VAL A 330 -4.55 -17.27 38.58
C VAL A 330 -3.69 -17.77 39.73
N ASN A 331 -3.67 -17.03 40.83
CA ASN A 331 -2.92 -17.42 42.03
C ASN A 331 -3.75 -17.15 43.28
N ILE A 332 -4.41 -18.19 43.78
CA ILE A 332 -5.30 -18.10 44.95
C ILE A 332 -4.50 -17.78 46.22
N ASP A 333 -3.29 -18.32 46.34
CA ASP A 333 -2.44 -18.12 47.52
C ASP A 333 -1.91 -16.68 47.60
N GLN A 334 -1.64 -16.06 46.45
CA GLN A 334 -1.14 -14.68 46.36
C GLN A 334 -2.26 -13.63 46.43
N PHE A 335 -3.40 -13.89 45.79
CA PHE A 335 -4.46 -12.88 45.60
C PHE A 335 -5.74 -13.15 46.41
N GLY A 336 -5.86 -14.30 47.07
CA GLY A 336 -7.02 -14.68 47.88
C GLY A 336 -8.29 -14.99 47.07
N ASP A 337 -8.23 -15.01 45.74
CA ASP A 337 -9.34 -15.33 44.85
C ASP A 337 -8.90 -16.13 43.61
N SER A 338 -9.85 -16.71 42.89
CA SER A 338 -9.61 -17.46 41.66
C SER A 338 -9.84 -16.62 40.39
N ARG A 339 -9.75 -15.29 40.47
CA ARG A 339 -9.93 -14.43 39.30
C ARG A 339 -8.68 -14.47 38.43
N VAL A 340 -8.89 -14.53 37.12
CA VAL A 340 -7.81 -14.36 36.14
C VAL A 340 -7.40 -12.89 36.15
N ARG A 341 -6.11 -12.63 36.39
CA ARG A 341 -5.51 -11.29 36.30
C ARG A 341 -4.61 -11.19 35.08
N LEU A 342 -4.52 -9.99 34.51
CA LEU A 342 -3.68 -9.70 33.37
C LEU A 342 -2.22 -9.64 33.83
N ASN A 343 -1.40 -10.55 33.30
CA ASN A 343 0.04 -10.54 33.45
C ASN A 343 0.69 -10.05 32.15
N ALA A 344 1.29 -8.87 32.20
CA ALA A 344 2.05 -8.28 31.10
C ALA A 344 3.55 -8.40 31.38
N ASN A 345 4.27 -9.06 30.48
CA ASN A 345 5.73 -9.01 30.47
C ASN A 345 6.17 -7.77 29.70
N LEU A 346 7.11 -7.02 30.28
CA LEU A 346 7.65 -5.79 29.72
C LEU A 346 9.11 -6.00 29.38
N SER A 347 9.49 -5.58 28.19
CA SER A 347 10.88 -5.49 27.75
C SER A 347 11.35 -4.04 27.87
N ILE A 348 12.15 -3.74 28.89
CA ILE A 348 12.70 -2.41 29.14
C ILE A 348 14.11 -2.33 28.58
N GLN A 349 14.40 -1.26 27.84
CA GLN A 349 15.71 -1.05 27.25
C GLN A 349 16.59 -0.20 28.17
N PRO A 350 17.68 -0.74 28.75
CA PRO A 350 18.53 0.03 29.66
C PRO A 350 19.10 1.31 29.03
N ALA A 351 19.40 1.27 27.73
CA ALA A 351 19.92 2.41 26.98
C ALA A 351 18.96 3.61 26.94
N ARG A 352 17.65 3.39 27.12
CA ARG A 352 16.63 4.46 27.13
C ARG A 352 16.41 5.09 28.50
N LEU A 353 17.00 4.53 29.57
CA LEU A 353 16.87 5.05 30.93
C LEU A 353 17.86 6.18 31.26
N GLY A 354 18.87 6.41 30.42
CA GLY A 354 19.87 7.46 30.63
C GLY A 354 20.74 7.26 31.87
N LEU A 355 21.02 6.00 32.23
CA LEU A 355 21.79 5.66 33.43
C LEU A 355 23.26 6.08 33.29
N PRO A 356 23.89 6.61 34.36
CA PRO A 356 25.32 6.88 34.37
C PRO A 356 26.11 5.57 34.52
N GLY A 357 27.10 5.33 33.66
CA GLY A 357 27.98 4.16 33.72
C GLY A 357 27.55 3.03 32.79
N ASP A 358 27.61 1.79 33.27
CA ASP A 358 27.31 0.61 32.45
C ASP A 358 25.81 0.52 32.13
N VAL A 359 25.51 0.38 30.84
CA VAL A 359 24.16 0.21 30.33
C VAL A 359 23.88 -1.30 30.29
N THR A 360 23.38 -1.87 31.40
CA THR A 360 23.07 -3.31 31.53
C THR A 360 21.69 -3.55 32.12
N ALA A 361 21.14 -4.77 31.93
CA ALA A 361 19.88 -5.18 32.55
C ALA A 361 19.94 -5.09 34.08
N ASP A 362 21.06 -5.50 34.70
CA ASP A 362 21.25 -5.43 36.15
C ASP A 362 21.27 -3.99 36.69
N ALA A 363 21.90 -3.07 35.94
CA ALA A 363 21.91 -1.64 36.29
C ALA A 363 20.50 -1.05 36.19
N ALA A 364 19.75 -1.40 35.14
CA ALA A 364 18.35 -1.01 34.99
C ALA A 364 17.47 -1.59 36.10
N LEU A 365 17.67 -2.85 36.49
CA LEU A 365 16.92 -3.50 37.55
C LEU A 365 17.19 -2.82 38.90
N SER A 366 18.46 -2.56 39.21
CA SER A 366 18.87 -1.85 40.43
C SER A 366 18.28 -0.44 40.50
N PHE A 367 18.25 0.26 39.36
CA PHE A 367 17.59 1.56 39.24
C PHE A 367 16.09 1.46 39.55
N LEU A 368 15.37 0.53 38.91
CA LEU A 368 13.93 0.35 39.14
C LEU A 368 13.62 -0.10 40.58
N GLN A 369 14.44 -0.96 41.17
CA GLN A 369 14.33 -1.37 42.58
C GLN A 369 14.36 -0.16 43.52
N GLY A 370 15.37 0.71 43.41
CA GLY A 370 15.45 1.93 44.22
C GLY A 370 14.26 2.88 43.99
N ARG A 371 13.70 2.90 42.78
CA ARG A 371 12.51 3.70 42.49
C ARG A 371 11.23 3.09 43.07
N VAL A 372 11.09 1.76 43.07
CA VAL A 372 9.97 1.05 43.70
C VAL A 372 9.97 1.26 45.22
N GLU A 373 11.15 1.21 45.85
CA GLU A 373 11.32 1.56 47.26
C GLU A 373 10.89 3.00 47.56
N ALA A 374 11.12 3.91 46.62
CA ALA A 374 10.66 5.30 46.70
C ALA A 374 9.16 5.50 46.35
N GLY A 375 8.42 4.42 46.05
CA GLY A 375 6.98 4.46 45.76
C GLY A 375 6.60 4.32 44.29
N MET A 376 7.51 3.86 43.41
CA MET A 376 7.18 3.64 42.00
C MET A 376 6.20 2.49 41.82
N ARG A 377 5.21 2.68 40.94
CA ARG A 377 4.17 1.72 40.58
C ARG A 377 3.95 1.70 39.08
N ALA A 378 3.49 0.55 38.59
CA ALA A 378 2.93 0.42 37.25
C ALA A 378 1.41 0.59 37.27
N ARG A 379 0.85 1.21 36.23
CA ARG A 379 -0.60 1.25 35.99
C ARG A 379 -0.90 1.19 34.51
N LEU A 380 -2.14 0.80 34.17
CA LEU A 380 -2.66 0.99 32.82
C LEU A 380 -3.14 2.42 32.66
N ALA A 381 -2.74 3.05 31.56
CA ALA A 381 -3.18 4.38 31.16
C ALA A 381 -3.58 4.38 29.69
N SER A 382 -4.42 5.33 29.27
CA SER A 382 -4.78 5.46 27.85
C SER A 382 -3.57 5.93 27.04
N ALA A 383 -3.23 5.19 25.99
CA ALA A 383 -2.25 5.60 24.99
C ALA A 383 -2.89 6.55 23.96
N SER A 384 -4.18 6.35 23.66
CA SER A 384 -4.94 7.15 22.71
C SER A 384 -6.42 7.16 23.06
N LEU A 385 -6.98 8.35 23.24
CA LEU A 385 -8.41 8.55 23.51
C LEU A 385 -9.29 8.19 22.29
N LEU A 386 -8.71 8.14 21.09
CA LEU A 386 -9.44 7.89 19.85
C LEU A 386 -9.56 6.40 19.52
N THR A 387 -8.50 5.63 19.80
CA THR A 387 -8.43 4.20 19.43
C THR A 387 -8.70 3.27 20.59
N GLY A 388 -8.75 3.79 21.82
CA GLY A 388 -8.92 2.96 23.03
C GLY A 388 -7.68 2.14 23.39
N GLY A 389 -6.55 2.35 22.71
CA GLY A 389 -5.29 1.67 23.02
C GLY A 389 -4.76 2.04 24.41
N LEU A 390 -4.22 1.07 25.12
CA LEU A 390 -3.61 1.24 26.44
C LEU A 390 -2.09 1.20 26.37
N LYS A 391 -1.46 1.82 27.36
CA LYS A 391 -0.02 1.76 27.63
C LYS A 391 0.23 1.38 29.08
N VAL A 392 1.43 0.91 29.37
CA VAL A 392 1.89 0.70 30.75
C VAL A 392 2.70 1.92 31.16
N GLU A 393 2.25 2.59 32.22
CA GLU A 393 2.93 3.76 32.76
C GLU A 393 3.59 3.41 34.10
N LEU A 394 4.89 3.69 34.21
CA LEU A 394 5.64 3.63 35.46
C LEU A 394 5.72 5.04 36.05
N LEU A 395 5.16 5.22 37.24
CA LEU A 395 5.10 6.52 37.92
C LEU A 395 5.43 6.40 39.41
N LEU A 396 5.82 7.51 40.02
CA LEU A 396 5.98 7.60 41.47
C LEU A 396 4.63 7.95 42.10
N VAL A 397 4.13 7.10 43.00
CA VAL A 397 2.90 7.35 43.74
C VAL A 397 3.27 7.91 45.11
N PRO A 398 2.81 9.14 45.47
CA PRO A 398 3.00 9.68 46.81
C PRO A 398 2.41 8.76 47.87
N ASP A 399 3.12 8.56 48.98
CA ASP A 399 2.67 7.76 50.13
C ASP A 399 2.25 6.31 49.79
N ALA A 400 2.81 5.74 48.72
CA ALA A 400 2.55 4.36 48.35
C ALA A 400 3.03 3.38 49.45
N PRO A 401 2.32 2.25 49.68
CA PRO A 401 2.76 1.22 50.62
C PRO A 401 4.19 0.75 50.36
N ALA A 402 4.92 0.25 51.36
CA ALA A 402 6.24 -0.32 51.09
C ALA A 402 6.12 -1.55 50.16
N ALA A 403 6.87 -1.56 49.06
CA ALA A 403 6.88 -2.66 48.09
C ALA A 403 8.30 -2.86 47.53
N GLN A 404 8.56 -4.04 46.97
CA GLN A 404 9.84 -4.40 46.36
C GLN A 404 9.58 -5.16 45.06
N LEU A 405 10.53 -5.08 44.12
CA LEU A 405 10.58 -5.96 42.96
C LEU A 405 11.06 -7.34 43.41
N VAL A 406 10.14 -8.28 43.54
CA VAL A 406 10.42 -9.67 43.94
C VAL A 406 10.40 -10.54 42.70
N SER A 407 11.32 -11.49 42.61
CA SER A 407 11.33 -12.55 41.59
C SER A 407 10.78 -13.85 42.20
N PRO A 408 9.48 -14.17 42.01
CA PRO A 408 8.93 -15.42 42.52
C PRO A 408 9.56 -16.61 41.79
N ASP A 409 10.03 -17.61 42.53
CA ASP A 409 10.57 -18.88 42.02
C ASP A 409 11.66 -18.78 40.94
N GLY A 410 12.45 -17.69 40.96
CA GLY A 410 13.49 -17.44 39.95
C GLY A 410 12.94 -16.95 38.59
N GLY A 411 11.66 -16.59 38.53
CA GLY A 411 11.02 -15.94 37.39
C GLY A 411 11.32 -14.45 37.28
N LEU A 412 10.59 -13.77 36.38
CA LEU A 412 10.77 -12.33 36.14
C LEU A 412 10.48 -11.51 37.41
N PRO A 413 11.25 -10.44 37.68
CA PRO A 413 10.92 -9.49 38.74
C PRO A 413 9.51 -8.90 38.51
N VAL A 414 8.67 -8.95 39.54
CA VAL A 414 7.30 -8.46 39.48
C VAL A 414 7.23 -7.01 39.95
N MET A 415 6.81 -6.12 39.06
CA MET A 415 6.61 -4.70 39.32
C MET A 415 5.29 -4.48 40.08
N PRO A 416 5.30 -3.78 41.23
CA PRO A 416 4.09 -3.46 41.96
C PRO A 416 3.16 -2.53 41.17
N THR A 417 1.86 -2.76 41.25
CA THR A 417 0.83 -1.98 40.55
C THR A 417 0.12 -0.98 41.45
N THR A 418 -0.58 -0.03 40.84
CA THR A 418 -1.52 0.90 41.48
C THR A 418 -2.82 0.96 40.68
N GLU A 419 -3.81 1.69 41.17
CA GLU A 419 -5.07 1.92 40.45
C GLU A 419 -4.83 2.44 39.02
N ASN A 420 -5.59 1.90 38.07
CA ASN A 420 -5.50 2.25 36.66
C ASN A 420 -6.08 3.64 36.39
N GLU A 421 -5.45 4.42 35.52
CA GLU A 421 -5.98 5.71 35.06
C GLU A 421 -6.55 5.56 33.64
N THR A 422 -7.63 4.80 33.54
CA THR A 422 -8.45 4.76 32.33
C THR A 422 -9.56 5.77 32.52
N SER A 423 -9.40 6.97 31.96
CA SER A 423 -10.45 8.00 31.98
C SER A 423 -11.73 7.40 31.42
N ASP A 424 -12.69 7.09 32.29
CA ASP A 424 -14.00 6.60 31.90
C ASP A 424 -14.83 7.80 31.41
N ALA A 425 -14.47 8.28 30.22
CA ALA A 425 -15.20 9.35 29.54
C ALA A 425 -16.69 8.96 29.38
N ALA A 426 -16.98 7.66 29.28
CA ALA A 426 -18.33 7.11 29.28
C ALA A 426 -19.06 7.37 30.60
N ALA A 427 -18.43 7.14 31.76
CA ALA A 427 -19.03 7.42 33.08
C ALA A 427 -19.36 8.92 33.27
N THR A 428 -18.57 9.81 32.67
CA THR A 428 -18.82 11.26 32.73
C THR A 428 -20.04 11.66 31.90
N VAL A 429 -20.20 11.06 30.71
CA VAL A 429 -21.38 11.27 29.85
C VAL A 429 -22.65 10.71 30.50
N GLU A 430 -22.57 9.52 31.11
CA GLU A 430 -23.69 8.91 31.83
C GLU A 430 -24.11 9.74 33.06
N GLY A 431 -23.16 10.33 33.79
CA GLY A 431 -23.44 11.24 34.90
C GLY A 431 -24.06 12.58 34.47
N VAL A 432 -23.78 13.06 33.25
CA VAL A 432 -24.48 14.22 32.66
C VAL A 432 -25.88 13.82 32.20
N PHE A 433 -26.02 12.67 31.53
CA PHE A 433 -27.32 12.16 31.07
C PHE A 433 -28.28 11.89 32.23
N THR A 434 -27.77 11.33 33.34
CA THR A 434 -28.54 11.07 34.56
C THR A 434 -28.98 12.38 35.23
N ARG A 435 -28.12 13.40 35.26
CA ARG A 435 -28.48 14.72 35.78
C ARG A 435 -29.53 15.43 34.93
N ILE A 436 -29.45 15.29 33.61
CA ILE A 436 -30.45 15.83 32.67
C ILE A 436 -31.80 15.10 32.85
N ASN A 437 -31.79 13.77 32.93
CA ASN A 437 -33.00 12.96 33.12
C ASN A 437 -33.67 13.22 34.48
N ASN A 438 -32.91 13.59 35.51
CA ASN A 438 -33.42 13.87 36.86
C ASN A 438 -33.71 15.36 37.11
N LEU A 439 -33.75 16.21 36.07
CA LEU A 439 -34.20 17.59 36.25
C LEU A 439 -35.69 17.59 36.64
N PRO A 440 -36.09 18.26 37.74
CA PRO A 440 -37.47 18.31 38.20
C PRO A 440 -38.29 19.30 37.34
N ILE A 441 -38.46 18.97 36.07
CA ILE A 441 -39.21 19.80 35.10
C ILE A 441 -40.66 19.96 35.56
N GLU A 442 -41.21 18.96 36.24
CA GLU A 442 -42.55 18.96 36.80
C GLU A 442 -42.72 20.02 37.91
N GLU A 443 -41.71 20.19 38.77
CA GLU A 443 -41.73 21.22 39.83
C GLU A 443 -41.60 22.63 39.25
N LEU A 444 -40.78 22.79 38.20
CA LEU A 444 -40.65 24.05 37.47
C LEU A 444 -41.94 24.44 36.75
N LEU A 445 -42.61 23.49 36.10
CA LEU A 445 -43.90 23.71 35.44
C LEU A 445 -44.99 24.03 36.46
N ASN A 446 -45.05 23.32 37.59
CA ASN A 446 -45.99 23.61 38.66
C ASN A 446 -45.75 24.98 39.30
N SER A 447 -44.50 25.38 39.49
CA SER A 447 -44.12 26.71 39.98
C SER A 447 -44.53 27.80 38.99
N ALA A 448 -44.35 27.57 37.69
CA ALA A 448 -44.77 28.49 36.64
C ALA A 448 -46.30 28.62 36.55
N ILE A 449 -47.03 27.50 36.66
CA ILE A 449 -48.50 27.51 36.71
C ILE A 449 -48.99 28.26 37.96
N THR A 450 -48.41 27.99 39.13
CA THR A 450 -48.76 28.66 40.38
C THR A 450 -48.50 30.17 40.32
N PHE A 451 -47.39 30.58 39.69
CA PHE A 451 -47.09 31.99 39.44
C PHE A 451 -48.11 32.63 38.51
N LEU A 452 -48.50 31.95 37.43
CA LEU A 452 -49.51 32.44 36.49
C LEU A 452 -50.89 32.54 37.15
N ASP A 453 -51.29 31.55 37.94
CA ASP A 453 -52.54 31.57 38.73
C ASP A 453 -52.51 32.72 39.75
N SER A 454 -51.37 32.96 40.40
CA SER A 454 -51.19 34.07 41.33
C SER A 454 -51.23 35.42 40.63
N ALA A 455 -50.69 35.52 39.41
CA ALA A 455 -50.74 36.73 38.59
C ALA A 455 -52.14 37.00 38.04
N GLU A 456 -52.87 35.97 37.60
CA GLU A 456 -54.27 36.03 37.18
C GLU A 456 -55.16 36.48 38.35
N ALA A 457 -54.94 35.93 39.55
CA ALA A 457 -55.64 36.33 40.77
C ALA A 457 -55.34 37.80 41.16
N LEU A 458 -54.08 38.23 41.07
CA LEU A 458 -53.66 39.62 41.35
C LEU A 458 -54.26 40.63 40.36
N ILE A 459 -54.45 40.22 39.09
CA ILE A 459 -55.04 41.05 38.03
C ILE A 459 -56.59 41.08 38.13
N SER A 460 -57.19 40.03 38.69
CA SER A 460 -58.65 39.88 38.80
C SER A 460 -59.23 40.41 40.11
N ASP A 461 -58.39 40.77 41.08
CA ASP A 461 -58.84 41.29 42.37
C ASP A 461 -59.17 42.80 42.27
N GLU A 462 -60.46 43.11 42.35
CA GLU A 462 -61.01 44.46 42.17
C GLU A 462 -60.65 45.40 43.35
N ASP A 463 -60.20 44.84 44.49
CA ASP A 463 -59.80 45.59 45.68
C ASP A 463 -58.35 46.13 45.61
N LEU A 464 -57.48 45.57 44.76
CA LEU A 464 -56.07 46.03 44.63
C LEU A 464 -55.91 47.35 43.87
N ARG A 465 -56.98 47.89 43.27
CA ARG A 465 -56.96 49.18 42.58
C ARG A 465 -56.87 50.39 43.52
N ASN A 466 -56.96 50.20 44.84
CA ASN A 466 -57.13 51.31 45.78
C ASN A 466 -56.11 51.42 46.93
N THR A 467 -55.02 50.65 46.96
CA THR A 467 -54.04 50.72 48.08
C THR A 467 -52.59 50.93 47.63
N PRO A 468 -51.98 52.10 47.90
CA PRO A 468 -50.61 52.43 47.51
C PRO A 468 -49.52 51.99 48.51
N THR A 469 -49.80 50.98 49.35
CA THR A 469 -48.92 50.61 50.47
C THR A 469 -48.00 49.42 50.15
N ASP A 470 -48.47 48.41 49.42
CA ASP A 470 -47.72 47.15 49.21
C ASP A 470 -46.71 47.22 48.05
N VAL A 471 -46.81 48.25 47.20
CA VAL A 471 -45.89 48.48 46.07
C VAL A 471 -44.49 48.93 46.54
N ARG A 472 -44.34 49.44 47.77
CA ARG A 472 -43.05 49.95 48.27
C ARG A 472 -42.13 48.86 48.82
N GLU A 473 -42.66 47.75 49.30
CA GLU A 473 -41.86 46.59 49.76
C GLU A 473 -41.28 45.81 48.57
N LEU A 474 -42.09 45.59 47.52
CA LEU A 474 -41.64 44.96 46.27
C LEU A 474 -40.56 45.78 45.53
N LEU A 475 -40.58 47.11 45.65
CA LEU A 475 -39.55 47.97 45.07
C LEU A 475 -38.24 47.98 45.88
N ALA A 476 -38.26 47.62 47.16
CA ALA A 476 -37.07 47.50 48.00
C ALA A 476 -36.28 46.21 47.71
N ASP A 477 -36.98 45.09 47.51
CA ASP A 477 -36.35 43.79 47.18
C ASP A 477 -35.75 43.75 45.77
N LEU A 478 -36.36 44.45 44.81
CA LEU A 478 -35.81 44.57 43.44
C LEU A 478 -34.54 45.44 43.38
N GLN A 479 -34.35 46.36 44.33
CA GLN A 479 -33.16 47.22 44.38
C GLN A 479 -31.93 46.47 44.94
N GLY A 480 -32.14 45.43 45.76
CA GLY A 480 -31.09 44.56 46.27
C GLY A 480 -30.51 43.62 45.21
N LEU A 481 -31.35 43.09 44.31
CA LEU A 481 -30.95 42.13 43.28
C LEU A 481 -30.16 42.77 42.11
N VAL A 482 -30.39 44.06 41.84
CA VAL A 482 -29.69 44.82 40.79
C VAL A 482 -28.34 45.38 41.27
N SER A 483 -28.08 45.32 42.58
CA SER A 483 -26.86 45.87 43.21
C SER A 483 -25.78 44.84 43.51
N SER A 484 -26.02 43.55 43.27
CA SER A 484 -25.07 42.48 43.58
C SER A 484 -23.86 42.51 42.65
N ASP A 485 -22.68 42.25 43.22
CA ASP A 485 -21.39 42.26 42.52
C ASP A 485 -21.32 41.21 41.39
N ASP A 486 -22.17 40.19 41.45
CA ASP A 486 -22.30 39.16 40.41
C ASP A 486 -22.95 39.68 39.11
N VAL A 487 -23.89 40.63 39.19
CA VAL A 487 -24.57 41.21 38.01
C VAL A 487 -23.70 42.29 37.34
N ARG A 488 -22.86 43.00 38.11
CA ARG A 488 -21.98 44.06 37.60
C ARG A 488 -20.79 43.54 36.77
N ASN A 489 -20.41 42.27 36.92
CA ASN A 489 -19.24 41.69 36.24
C ASN A 489 -19.56 40.95 34.92
N ILE A 490 -20.84 40.71 34.61
CA ILE A 490 -21.28 40.00 33.39
C ILE A 490 -20.90 40.72 32.08
N PRO A 491 -20.95 42.06 31.95
CA PRO A 491 -20.60 42.73 30.69
C PRO A 491 -19.11 42.64 30.33
N VAL A 492 -18.23 42.50 31.32
CA VAL A 492 -16.76 42.54 31.12
C VAL A 492 -16.23 41.20 30.60
N THR A 493 -16.79 40.08 31.07
CA THR A 493 -16.44 38.73 30.60
C THR A 493 -17.06 38.38 29.24
N LEU A 494 -18.24 38.91 28.91
CA LEU A 494 -18.81 38.72 27.56
C LEU A 494 -18.03 39.46 26.47
N ASN A 495 -17.59 40.71 26.72
CA ASN A 495 -16.82 41.47 25.72
C ASN A 495 -15.46 40.83 25.40
N ALA A 496 -14.76 40.28 26.39
CA ALA A 496 -13.48 39.60 26.16
C ALA A 496 -13.62 38.30 25.35
N THR A 497 -14.78 37.64 25.44
CA THR A 497 -15.07 36.39 24.73
C THR A 497 -15.55 36.69 23.30
N LEU A 498 -16.35 37.74 23.09
CA LEU A 498 -16.83 38.17 21.78
C LEU A 498 -15.69 38.69 20.88
N THR A 499 -14.76 39.48 21.41
CA THR A 499 -13.60 39.95 20.63
C THR A 499 -12.68 38.80 20.18
N ARG A 500 -12.61 37.71 20.95
CA ARG A 500 -11.82 36.52 20.59
C ARG A 500 -12.48 35.68 19.51
N VAL A 501 -13.82 35.65 19.48
CA VAL A 501 -14.62 35.00 18.42
C VAL A 501 -14.59 35.82 17.13
N GLU A 502 -14.71 37.15 17.19
CA GLU A 502 -14.62 38.02 16.01
C GLU A 502 -13.24 37.94 15.33
N THR A 503 -12.16 37.81 16.10
CA THR A 503 -10.80 37.69 15.55
C THR A 503 -10.59 36.33 14.85
N LEU A 504 -11.17 35.25 15.38
CA LEU A 504 -11.13 33.92 14.77
C LEU A 504 -11.99 33.83 13.49
N VAL A 505 -13.15 34.51 13.48
CA VAL A 505 -14.02 34.59 12.30
C VAL A 505 -13.41 35.46 11.21
N GLY A 506 -12.75 36.57 11.57
CA GLY A 506 -12.02 37.41 10.60
C GLY A 506 -10.80 36.72 9.97
N GLN A 507 -10.13 35.82 10.69
CA GLN A 507 -9.05 34.98 10.13
C GLN A 507 -9.57 33.88 9.21
N LEU A 508 -10.75 33.33 9.49
CA LEU A 508 -11.44 32.37 8.62
C LEU A 508 -12.03 33.01 7.35
N GLU A 509 -12.37 34.30 7.37
CA GLU A 509 -12.78 35.05 6.16
C GLU A 509 -11.61 35.33 5.19
N GLN A 510 -10.37 35.39 5.68
CA GLN A 510 -9.19 35.67 4.84
C GLN A 510 -8.65 34.45 4.08
N GLU A 511 -8.93 33.22 4.54
CA GLU A 511 -8.56 32.00 3.82
C GLU A 511 -9.76 31.43 3.03
N ARG A 512 -9.81 31.82 1.75
CA ARG A 512 -10.86 31.49 0.77
C ARG A 512 -10.98 29.98 0.49
N ILE A 513 -11.68 29.26 1.36
CA ILE A 513 -12.12 27.87 1.14
C ILE A 513 -13.41 27.84 0.32
N ALA A 514 -14.32 28.79 0.54
CA ALA A 514 -15.62 28.85 -0.13
C ALA A 514 -15.52 29.06 -1.66
N SER A 515 -14.55 29.88 -2.13
CA SER A 515 -14.38 30.10 -3.57
C SER A 515 -13.76 28.88 -4.29
N LYS A 516 -12.92 28.09 -3.60
CA LYS A 516 -12.38 26.84 -4.15
C LYS A 516 -13.43 25.74 -4.18
N LEU A 517 -14.29 25.66 -3.17
CA LEU A 517 -15.37 24.67 -3.14
C LEU A 517 -16.46 24.96 -4.19
N SER A 518 -16.78 26.24 -4.42
CA SER A 518 -17.66 26.66 -5.51
C SER A 518 -17.10 26.30 -6.89
N ALA A 519 -15.80 26.51 -7.12
CA ALA A 519 -15.16 26.17 -8.39
C ALA A 519 -15.17 24.65 -8.65
N VAL A 520 -14.92 23.84 -7.62
CA VAL A 520 -14.97 22.37 -7.72
C VAL A 520 -16.42 21.87 -7.92
N LEU A 521 -17.41 22.52 -7.33
CA LEU A 521 -18.83 22.20 -7.54
C LEU A 521 -19.32 22.58 -8.94
N ASP A 522 -18.84 23.70 -9.50
CA ASP A 522 -19.14 24.10 -10.89
C ASP A 522 -18.47 23.16 -11.90
N ASP A 523 -17.24 22.73 -11.64
CA ASP A 523 -16.53 21.75 -12.48
C ASP A 523 -17.23 20.36 -12.45
N ALA A 524 -17.71 19.94 -11.28
CA ALA A 524 -18.48 18.71 -11.14
C ALA A 524 -19.85 18.78 -11.82
N SER A 525 -20.53 19.92 -11.75
CA SER A 525 -21.81 20.17 -12.44
C SER A 525 -21.63 20.14 -13.96
N THR A 526 -20.56 20.75 -14.47
CA THR A 526 -20.21 20.76 -15.90
C THR A 526 -19.90 19.35 -16.40
N ALA A 527 -19.18 18.54 -15.62
CA ALA A 527 -18.89 17.15 -15.94
C ALA A 527 -20.17 16.28 -15.93
N ALA A 528 -21.09 16.51 -14.99
CA ALA A 528 -22.38 15.82 -14.94
C ALA A 528 -23.27 16.15 -16.15
N SER A 529 -23.33 17.42 -16.56
CA SER A 529 -24.07 17.83 -17.77
C SER A 529 -23.47 17.29 -19.08
N ALA A 530 -22.15 17.08 -19.13
CA ALA A 530 -21.48 16.46 -20.29
C ALA A 530 -21.79 14.96 -20.43
N VAL A 531 -21.97 14.26 -19.30
CA VAL A 531 -22.41 12.85 -19.28
C VAL A 531 -23.89 12.74 -19.66
N GLU A 532 -24.73 13.66 -19.20
CA GLU A 532 -26.17 13.68 -19.52
C GLU A 532 -26.43 13.94 -21.02
N SER A 533 -25.68 14.85 -21.65
CA SER A 533 -25.80 15.10 -23.10
C SER A 533 -25.32 13.92 -23.97
N SER A 534 -24.35 13.15 -23.47
CA SER A 534 -23.80 11.97 -24.16
C SER A 534 -24.73 10.75 -24.09
N VAL A 535 -25.61 10.68 -23.09
CA VAL A 535 -26.56 9.58 -22.90
C VAL A 535 -27.92 9.88 -23.56
N ALA A 536 -28.27 11.16 -23.76
CA ALA A 536 -29.56 11.58 -24.34
C ALA A 536 -29.80 11.12 -25.79
N GLY A 537 -28.74 10.85 -26.57
CA GLY A 537 -28.84 10.40 -27.97
C GLY A 537 -29.01 8.89 -28.16
N VAL A 538 -28.74 8.10 -27.12
CA VAL A 538 -28.73 6.62 -27.19
C VAL A 538 -30.11 6.02 -27.47
N PRO A 539 -31.21 6.49 -26.86
CA PRO A 539 -32.55 5.96 -27.15
C PRO A 539 -32.99 6.21 -28.60
N ALA A 540 -32.67 7.38 -29.16
CA ALA A 540 -33.00 7.72 -30.56
C ALA A 540 -32.19 6.87 -31.56
N LEU A 541 -30.95 6.52 -31.23
CA LEU A 541 -30.12 5.63 -32.03
C LEU A 541 -30.65 4.18 -32.01
N VAL A 542 -31.11 3.69 -30.85
CA VAL A 542 -31.74 2.36 -30.75
C VAL A 542 -33.06 2.32 -31.52
N GLU A 543 -33.88 3.38 -31.44
CA GLU A 543 -35.13 3.48 -32.20
C GLU A 543 -34.89 3.53 -33.72
N GLN A 544 -33.82 4.19 -34.18
CA GLN A 544 -33.41 4.19 -35.59
C GLN A 544 -32.87 2.82 -36.05
N ILE A 545 -32.12 2.13 -35.19
CA ILE A 545 -31.60 0.78 -35.50
C ILE A 545 -32.74 -0.23 -35.58
N GLU A 546 -33.71 -0.17 -34.67
CA GLU A 546 -34.90 -1.01 -34.69
C GLU A 546 -35.81 -0.69 -35.90
N ALA A 547 -35.94 0.58 -36.28
CA ALA A 547 -36.68 0.99 -37.47
C ALA A 547 -36.02 0.50 -38.79
N VAL A 548 -34.68 0.51 -38.85
CA VAL A 548 -33.92 -0.02 -40.00
C VAL A 548 -34.00 -1.55 -40.05
N ALA A 549 -33.92 -2.22 -38.89
CA ALA A 549 -34.09 -3.67 -38.80
C ALA A 549 -35.50 -4.13 -39.19
N ALA A 550 -36.53 -3.37 -38.81
CA ALA A 550 -37.92 -3.66 -39.16
C ALA A 550 -38.24 -3.41 -40.65
N LYS A 551 -37.58 -2.44 -41.29
CA LYS A 551 -37.75 -2.17 -42.73
C LYS A 551 -36.97 -3.12 -43.63
N ALA A 552 -35.87 -3.71 -43.14
CA ALA A 552 -35.04 -4.67 -43.87
C ALA A 552 -35.77 -6.00 -44.18
N GLU A 553 -36.89 -6.28 -43.50
CA GLU A 553 -37.67 -7.51 -43.71
C GLU A 553 -38.63 -7.45 -44.92
N SER A 554 -38.79 -6.30 -45.60
CA SER A 554 -39.87 -6.16 -46.59
C SER A 554 -39.58 -5.48 -47.94
N LEU A 555 -38.33 -5.11 -48.28
CA LEU A 555 -38.10 -4.36 -49.53
C LEU A 555 -36.96 -4.87 -50.42
N ALA A 556 -37.21 -4.75 -51.72
CA ALA A 556 -36.34 -5.17 -52.81
C ALA A 556 -35.07 -4.29 -52.88
N ILE A 557 -33.98 -4.95 -53.29
CA ILE A 557 -32.57 -4.49 -53.25
C ILE A 557 -32.33 -3.10 -53.86
N ASP A 558 -33.18 -2.61 -54.76
CA ASP A 558 -32.97 -1.33 -55.46
C ASP A 558 -33.25 -0.08 -54.59
N GLU A 559 -34.09 -0.18 -53.55
CA GLU A 559 -34.33 0.94 -52.61
C GLU A 559 -33.24 1.04 -51.52
N LEU A 560 -32.65 -0.11 -51.16
CA LEU A 560 -31.59 -0.23 -50.16
C LEU A 560 -30.31 0.53 -50.57
N VAL A 561 -29.97 0.52 -51.86
CA VAL A 561 -28.79 1.21 -52.40
C VAL A 561 -28.92 2.73 -52.30
N LYS A 562 -30.16 3.24 -52.42
CA LYS A 562 -30.42 4.70 -52.39
C LYS A 562 -30.34 5.26 -50.96
N GLU A 563 -30.85 4.51 -49.98
CA GLU A 563 -30.72 4.81 -48.55
C GLU A 563 -29.27 4.62 -48.06
N LEU A 564 -28.56 3.59 -48.52
CA LEU A 564 -27.13 3.40 -48.21
C LEU A 564 -26.29 4.59 -48.70
N THR A 565 -26.57 5.14 -49.88
CA THR A 565 -25.83 6.30 -50.41
C THR A 565 -26.06 7.58 -49.59
N ALA A 566 -27.27 7.76 -49.05
CA ALA A 566 -27.59 8.87 -48.15
C ALA A 566 -26.94 8.71 -46.77
N LEU A 567 -26.82 7.47 -46.28
CA LEU A 567 -26.12 7.12 -45.06
C LEU A 567 -24.61 7.34 -45.19
N THR A 568 -24.01 7.03 -46.35
CA THR A 568 -22.58 7.29 -46.60
C THR A 568 -22.27 8.79 -46.66
N ALA A 569 -23.15 9.60 -47.25
CA ALA A 569 -23.00 11.06 -47.28
C ALA A 569 -23.14 11.70 -45.88
N SER A 570 -23.95 11.09 -45.01
CA SER A 570 -24.10 11.49 -43.61
C SER A 570 -22.91 11.04 -42.75
N ALA A 571 -22.30 9.90 -43.07
CA ALA A 571 -21.11 9.38 -42.42
C ALA A 571 -19.85 10.21 -42.74
N ASP A 572 -19.68 10.67 -43.99
CA ASP A 572 -18.56 11.56 -44.37
C ASP A 572 -18.59 12.91 -43.64
N ALA A 573 -19.78 13.41 -43.27
CA ALA A 573 -19.94 14.64 -42.50
C ALA A 573 -19.53 14.50 -41.03
N VAL A 574 -19.53 13.27 -40.49
CA VAL A 574 -19.16 12.96 -39.09
C VAL A 574 -17.71 12.45 -38.99
N ILE A 575 -17.19 11.80 -40.04
CA ILE A 575 -15.83 11.23 -40.09
C ILE A 575 -14.76 12.30 -40.39
N GLY A 576 -15.15 13.49 -40.86
CA GLY A 576 -14.24 14.59 -41.17
C GLY A 576 -13.72 15.41 -39.99
N THR A 577 -14.15 15.14 -38.75
CA THR A 577 -13.69 15.88 -37.55
C THR A 577 -12.46 15.21 -36.91
N GLU A 578 -11.53 16.02 -36.41
CA GLU A 578 -10.25 15.57 -35.83
C GLU A 578 -10.41 14.52 -34.70
N ASP A 579 -11.56 14.49 -34.02
CA ASP A 579 -11.87 13.54 -32.96
C ASP A 579 -12.23 12.12 -33.47
N ALA A 580 -12.76 11.98 -34.68
CA ALA A 580 -13.14 10.69 -35.26
C ALA A 580 -11.92 9.84 -35.68
N ILE A 581 -10.78 10.48 -35.96
CA ILE A 581 -9.51 9.83 -36.35
C ILE A 581 -8.83 9.16 -35.13
N ALA A 582 -9.18 9.56 -33.90
CA ALA A 582 -8.59 9.02 -32.66
C ALA A 582 -9.30 7.75 -32.13
N LEU A 583 -10.56 7.52 -32.52
CA LEU A 583 -11.44 6.46 -31.96
C LEU A 583 -10.95 5.00 -32.13
N PRO A 584 -10.35 4.58 -33.26
CA PRO A 584 -9.98 3.17 -33.44
C PRO A 584 -8.89 2.68 -32.47
N ARG A 585 -8.05 3.60 -31.97
CA ARG A 585 -6.96 3.28 -31.03
C ARG A 585 -7.44 3.11 -29.60
N SER A 586 -8.43 3.88 -29.17
CA SER A 586 -9.03 3.79 -27.84
C SER A 586 -9.98 2.60 -27.74
N LEU A 587 -10.73 2.30 -28.79
CA LEU A 587 -11.67 1.17 -28.82
C LEU A 587 -10.96 -0.20 -28.83
N LYS A 588 -9.83 -0.31 -29.54
CA LYS A 588 -9.03 -1.55 -29.53
C LYS A 588 -8.48 -1.86 -28.13
N ARG A 589 -8.01 -0.85 -27.39
CA ARG A 589 -7.55 -1.04 -26.00
C ARG A 589 -8.68 -1.47 -25.07
N ALA A 590 -9.87 -0.90 -25.22
CA ALA A 590 -11.02 -1.28 -24.39
C ALA A 590 -11.46 -2.72 -24.66
N LEU A 591 -11.40 -3.20 -25.91
CA LEU A 591 -11.78 -4.57 -26.27
C LEU A 591 -10.73 -5.61 -25.86
N ASP A 592 -9.44 -5.26 -25.89
CA ASP A 592 -8.36 -6.13 -25.43
C ASP A 592 -8.43 -6.32 -23.88
N GLU A 593 -8.79 -5.27 -23.14
CA GLU A 593 -8.96 -5.30 -21.67
C GLU A 593 -10.15 -6.17 -21.23
N VAL A 594 -11.25 -6.13 -21.99
CA VAL A 594 -12.46 -6.93 -21.73
C VAL A 594 -12.23 -8.41 -22.03
N ASN A 595 -11.46 -8.74 -23.07
CA ASN A 595 -11.13 -10.14 -23.37
C ASN A 595 -10.16 -10.74 -22.34
N TYR A 596 -9.24 -9.94 -21.81
CA TYR A 596 -8.30 -10.35 -20.76
C TYR A 596 -9.04 -10.69 -19.45
N THR A 597 -9.95 -9.82 -19.01
CA THR A 597 -10.77 -10.04 -17.80
C THR A 597 -11.72 -11.24 -17.92
N LEU A 598 -12.25 -11.51 -19.11
CA LEU A 598 -13.13 -12.67 -19.33
C LEU A 598 -12.37 -14.00 -19.38
N GLN A 599 -11.09 -13.98 -19.72
CA GLN A 599 -10.22 -15.16 -19.73
C GLN A 599 -9.77 -15.53 -18.31
N GLU A 600 -9.42 -14.54 -17.49
CA GLU A 600 -9.06 -14.70 -16.08
C GLU A 600 -10.22 -15.26 -15.23
N LEU A 601 -11.45 -14.85 -15.53
CA LEU A 601 -12.67 -15.35 -14.86
C LEU A 601 -13.03 -16.81 -15.20
N ARG A 602 -12.55 -17.36 -16.33
CA ARG A 602 -12.79 -18.76 -16.71
C ARG A 602 -11.77 -19.73 -16.14
N GLU A 603 -10.53 -19.29 -15.93
CA GLU A 603 -9.41 -20.17 -15.53
C GLU A 603 -9.20 -20.20 -14.01
N GLY A 604 -9.59 -19.16 -13.27
CA GLY A 604 -9.27 -19.01 -11.83
C GLY A 604 -10.44 -19.16 -10.85
N GLY A 605 -11.18 -20.28 -10.83
CA GLY A 605 -11.96 -20.73 -9.66
C GLY A 605 -12.95 -19.76 -8.94
N ALA A 606 -13.25 -18.59 -9.49
CA ALA A 606 -13.92 -17.48 -8.80
C ALA A 606 -15.40 -17.75 -8.45
N ILE A 607 -16.01 -18.76 -9.08
CA ILE A 607 -17.44 -19.08 -8.90
C ILE A 607 -17.73 -19.68 -7.50
N VAL A 608 -16.73 -20.25 -6.81
CA VAL A 608 -16.91 -20.80 -5.46
C VAL A 608 -16.85 -19.70 -4.38
N ASN A 609 -15.89 -18.76 -4.49
CA ASN A 609 -15.75 -17.64 -3.55
C ASN A 609 -16.84 -16.57 -3.71
N VAL A 610 -17.34 -16.36 -4.93
CA VAL A 610 -18.48 -15.46 -5.18
C VAL A 610 -19.77 -15.99 -4.53
N ASN A 611 -20.00 -17.31 -4.51
CA ASN A 611 -21.16 -17.87 -3.82
C ASN A 611 -21.09 -17.75 -2.30
N GLN A 612 -19.90 -17.88 -1.69
CA GLN A 612 -19.72 -17.62 -0.26
C GLN A 612 -19.85 -16.13 0.09
N THR A 613 -19.34 -15.26 -0.79
CA THR A 613 -19.44 -13.79 -0.61
C THR A 613 -20.87 -13.30 -0.79
N LEU A 614 -21.62 -13.85 -1.76
CA LEU A 614 -23.05 -13.57 -1.96
C LEU A 614 -23.92 -14.11 -0.81
N ALA A 615 -23.52 -15.21 -0.16
CA ALA A 615 -24.20 -15.72 1.03
C ALA A 615 -23.98 -14.82 2.25
N SER A 616 -22.75 -14.34 2.48
CA SER A 616 -22.45 -13.38 3.54
C SER A 616 -23.09 -12.01 3.29
N ALA A 617 -23.14 -11.55 2.03
CA ALA A 617 -23.81 -10.32 1.64
C ALA A 617 -25.34 -10.40 1.83
N ARG A 618 -25.96 -11.56 1.55
CA ARG A 618 -27.39 -11.79 1.86
C ARG A 618 -27.66 -11.77 3.37
N ASN A 619 -26.82 -12.41 4.19
CA ASN A 619 -27.00 -12.40 5.65
C ASN A 619 -26.84 -10.99 6.25
N ALA A 620 -25.92 -10.19 5.70
CA ALA A 620 -25.76 -8.79 6.10
C ALA A 620 -26.95 -7.92 5.63
N ALA A 621 -27.44 -8.13 4.41
CA ALA A 621 -28.63 -7.45 3.89
C ALA A 621 -29.91 -7.80 4.69
N ASP A 622 -30.08 -9.06 5.11
CA ASP A 622 -31.20 -9.48 5.95
C ASP A 622 -31.14 -8.84 7.35
N SER A 623 -29.92 -8.68 7.92
CA SER A 623 -29.73 -8.03 9.22
C SER A 623 -30.04 -6.52 9.15
N ILE A 624 -29.70 -5.86 8.05
CA ILE A 624 -30.01 -4.44 7.79
C ILE A 624 -31.49 -4.24 7.47
N ALA A 625 -32.12 -5.17 6.76
CA ALA A 625 -33.56 -5.13 6.47
C ALA A 625 -34.42 -5.27 7.75
N VAL A 626 -33.94 -6.03 8.75
CA VAL A 626 -34.60 -6.13 10.06
C VAL A 626 -34.51 -4.81 10.84
N SER A 627 -33.38 -4.09 10.79
CA SER A 627 -33.22 -2.78 11.45
C SER A 627 -33.92 -1.62 10.73
N SER A 628 -34.12 -1.70 9.42
CA SER A 628 -34.87 -0.69 8.63
C SER A 628 -36.38 -0.69 8.87
N LYS A 629 -36.91 -1.72 9.54
CA LYS A 629 -38.36 -1.85 9.80
C LYS A 629 -38.87 -0.86 10.87
N ASP A 630 -37.98 -0.37 11.72
CA ASP A 630 -38.32 0.54 12.84
C ASP A 630 -38.10 2.02 12.50
N LEU A 631 -37.40 2.30 11.40
CA LEU A 631 -37.08 3.65 10.91
C LEU A 631 -38.32 4.53 10.62
N PRO A 632 -39.43 4.01 10.04
CA PRO A 632 -40.65 4.80 9.84
C PRO A 632 -41.24 5.32 11.15
N GLN A 633 -41.20 4.52 12.22
CA GLN A 633 -41.73 4.92 13.54
C GLN A 633 -40.88 6.01 14.20
N ILE A 634 -39.56 6.02 13.94
CA ILE A 634 -38.64 7.04 14.44
C ILE A 634 -38.89 8.37 13.72
N VAL A 635 -39.10 8.33 12.41
CA VAL A 635 -39.43 9.52 11.61
C VAL A 635 -40.79 10.11 12.01
N ASP A 636 -41.80 9.27 12.25
CA ASP A 636 -43.12 9.73 12.71
C ASP A 636 -43.04 10.40 14.10
N ARG A 637 -42.25 9.83 15.02
CA ARG A 637 -42.01 10.41 16.35
C ARG A 637 -41.30 11.76 16.27
N LEU A 638 -40.27 11.87 15.42
CA LEU A 638 -39.54 13.13 15.22
C LEU A 638 -40.44 14.21 14.61
N THR A 639 -41.27 13.85 13.63
CA THR A 639 -42.22 14.77 12.99
C THR A 639 -43.25 15.31 13.98
N ALA A 640 -43.77 14.45 14.88
CA ALA A 640 -44.67 14.85 15.95
C ALA A 640 -43.99 15.80 16.97
N LEU A 641 -42.73 15.53 17.31
CA LEU A 641 -41.93 16.34 18.22
C LEU A 641 -41.66 17.75 17.66
N PHE A 642 -41.35 17.85 16.37
CA PHE A 642 -41.14 19.13 15.69
C PHE A 642 -42.44 19.93 15.54
N ALA A 643 -43.56 19.26 15.24
CA ALA A 643 -44.87 19.91 15.20
C ALA A 643 -45.31 20.46 16.57
N GLN A 644 -44.84 19.85 17.66
CA GLN A 644 -45.07 20.33 19.02
C GLN A 644 -44.14 21.50 19.37
N ALA A 645 -42.86 21.42 19.02
CA ALA A 645 -41.89 22.51 19.20
C ALA A 645 -42.26 23.79 18.42
N GLY A 646 -42.75 23.64 17.18
CA GLY A 646 -43.22 24.78 16.38
C GLY A 646 -44.38 25.53 17.03
N ARG A 647 -45.36 24.80 17.58
CA ARG A 647 -46.52 25.38 18.30
C ARG A 647 -46.11 26.08 19.59
N THR A 648 -45.12 25.55 20.32
CA THR A 648 -44.58 26.19 21.52
C THR A 648 -43.84 27.50 21.20
N ILE A 649 -43.12 27.55 20.07
CA ILE A 649 -42.37 28.73 19.64
C ILE A 649 -43.31 29.83 19.09
N GLU A 650 -44.40 29.46 18.42
CA GLU A 650 -45.44 30.41 17.98
C GLU A 650 -46.15 31.11 19.17
N GLY A 651 -46.26 30.43 20.32
CA GLY A 651 -46.86 30.98 21.54
C GLY A 651 -46.04 32.06 22.26
N TYR A 652 -44.73 32.18 21.99
CA TYR A 652 -43.80 33.07 22.70
C TYR A 652 -43.48 34.40 21.97
N ASN A 653 -44.33 34.78 21.01
CA ASN A 653 -44.05 35.80 20.01
C ASN A 653 -43.99 37.24 20.59
N LYS A 654 -42.78 37.82 20.74
CA LYS A 654 -42.53 39.29 20.84
C LYS A 654 -41.07 39.77 20.68
N GLY A 655 -40.30 39.26 19.70
CA GLY A 655 -38.99 39.82 19.34
C GLY A 655 -38.47 39.40 17.95
N ASP A 656 -38.11 40.38 17.11
CA ASP A 656 -38.03 40.27 15.63
C ASP A 656 -36.76 39.63 15.01
N GLU A 657 -35.75 39.23 15.80
CA GLU A 657 -34.51 38.61 15.25
C GLU A 657 -34.31 37.14 15.65
N LEU A 658 -34.62 36.76 16.90
CA LEU A 658 -34.49 35.37 17.35
C LEU A 658 -35.48 34.43 16.61
N SER A 659 -36.65 34.95 16.23
CA SER A 659 -37.69 34.16 15.54
C SER A 659 -37.28 33.78 14.12
N ARG A 660 -36.53 34.65 13.41
CA ARG A 660 -36.12 34.40 12.02
C ARG A 660 -35.04 33.32 11.94
N SER A 661 -34.05 33.36 12.84
CA SER A 661 -32.98 32.37 12.91
C SER A 661 -33.49 31.02 13.43
N ALA A 662 -34.37 31.02 14.44
CA ALA A 662 -34.99 29.78 14.93
C ALA A 662 -35.93 29.15 13.89
N GLN A 663 -36.71 29.95 13.16
CA GLN A 663 -37.54 29.44 12.06
C GLN A 663 -36.71 28.98 10.85
N ALA A 664 -35.55 29.62 10.58
CA ALA A 664 -34.63 29.14 9.55
C ALA A 664 -34.02 27.79 9.95
N ALA A 665 -33.51 27.67 11.18
CA ALA A 665 -32.97 26.42 11.70
C ALA A 665 -34.02 25.30 11.72
N LEU A 666 -35.25 25.57 12.14
CA LEU A 666 -36.33 24.58 12.11
C LEU A 666 -36.70 24.16 10.69
N ARG A 667 -36.70 25.10 9.71
CA ARG A 667 -36.91 24.76 8.30
C ARG A 667 -35.78 23.92 7.73
N ASP A 668 -34.54 24.18 8.11
CA ASP A 668 -33.38 23.42 7.64
C ASP A 668 -33.32 22.02 8.26
N ILE A 669 -33.67 21.90 9.54
CA ILE A 669 -33.84 20.61 10.22
C ILE A 669 -34.99 19.82 9.59
N GLN A 670 -36.11 20.48 9.26
CA GLN A 670 -37.24 19.81 8.59
C GLN A 670 -36.87 19.34 7.18
N LYS A 671 -36.10 20.13 6.40
CA LYS A 671 -35.55 19.70 5.11
C LYS A 671 -34.60 18.52 5.24
N ALA A 672 -33.76 18.50 6.27
CA ALA A 672 -32.86 17.38 6.53
C ALA A 672 -33.62 16.11 6.91
N ALA A 673 -34.67 16.23 7.73
CA ALA A 673 -35.56 15.12 8.08
C ALA A 673 -36.32 14.59 6.84
N ASP A 674 -36.82 15.47 5.97
CA ASP A 674 -37.47 15.08 4.71
C ASP A 674 -36.49 14.40 3.74
N ALA A 675 -35.25 14.87 3.67
CA ALA A 675 -34.19 14.25 2.87
C ALA A 675 -33.84 12.85 3.38
N LEU A 676 -33.72 12.67 4.70
CA LEU A 676 -33.50 11.36 5.34
C LEU A 676 -34.68 10.42 5.14
N ALA A 677 -35.91 10.92 5.24
CA ALA A 677 -37.12 10.13 4.97
C ALA A 677 -37.21 9.73 3.48
N SER A 678 -36.82 10.62 2.57
CA SER A 678 -36.74 10.35 1.14
C SER A 678 -35.67 9.31 0.82
N LEU A 679 -34.49 9.41 1.44
CA LEU A 679 -33.41 8.43 1.33
C LEU A 679 -33.86 7.06 1.84
N ALA A 680 -34.50 7.00 3.02
CA ALA A 680 -35.03 5.77 3.59
C ALA A 680 -36.06 5.12 2.66
N ARG A 681 -37.01 5.88 2.12
CA ARG A 681 -37.99 5.38 1.13
C ARG A 681 -37.34 4.95 -0.19
N THR A 682 -36.25 5.60 -0.59
CA THR A 682 -35.51 5.28 -1.83
C THR A 682 -34.75 3.97 -1.67
N ILE A 683 -34.12 3.76 -0.50
CA ILE A 683 -33.46 2.50 -0.13
C ILE A 683 -34.48 1.37 0.04
N GLU A 684 -35.64 1.64 0.64
CA GLU A 684 -36.73 0.66 0.75
C GLU A 684 -37.28 0.25 -0.63
N ARG A 685 -37.39 1.20 -1.56
CA ARG A 685 -37.92 0.97 -2.91
C ARG A 685 -36.90 0.32 -3.85
N ASN A 686 -35.60 0.56 -3.65
CA ASN A 686 -34.50 0.02 -4.45
C ASN A 686 -33.32 -0.40 -3.55
N PRO A 687 -33.42 -1.52 -2.81
CA PRO A 687 -32.39 -1.92 -1.84
C PRO A 687 -31.02 -2.23 -2.49
N ASN A 688 -31.00 -2.53 -3.79
CA ASN A 688 -29.77 -2.75 -4.53
C ASN A 688 -28.92 -1.49 -4.70
N SER A 689 -29.45 -0.27 -4.53
CA SER A 689 -28.68 0.99 -4.64
C SER A 689 -27.46 1.04 -3.71
N LEU A 690 -27.57 0.40 -2.54
CA LEU A 690 -26.50 0.32 -1.54
C LEU A 690 -25.29 -0.51 -1.98
N LEU A 691 -25.49 -1.47 -2.90
CA LEU A 691 -24.41 -2.32 -3.42
C LEU A 691 -23.72 -1.73 -4.66
N ILE A 692 -24.46 -0.93 -5.44
CA ILE A 692 -23.97 -0.31 -6.68
C ILE A 692 -23.54 1.16 -6.50
N GLY A 693 -23.77 1.73 -5.31
CA GLY A 693 -23.35 3.10 -4.96
C GLY A 693 -24.06 4.20 -5.74
N ARG A 694 -25.31 3.97 -6.18
CA ARG A 694 -26.09 4.91 -7.02
C ARG A 694 -27.36 5.39 -6.36
#